data_AF-A0A7S2LD55-F1
#
_entry.id   AF-A0A7S2LD55-F1
#
_cell.length_a   1.000
_cell.length_b   1.000
_cell.length_c   1.000
_cell.angle_alpha   90.00
_cell.angle_beta   90.00
_cell.angle_gamma   90.00
#
_symmetry.space_group_name_H-M   'P 1'
#
loop_
_entity.id
_entity.type
_entity.pdbx_description
1 polymer ?
#
loop_
_entity_poly.entity_id
_entity_poly.type
_entity_poly.pdbx_seq_one_letter_code
_entity_poly.pdbx_strand_id
1 'polypeptide(L)'
;MERLSTPTTASTSLIILAVQIQIAQAGITNWLWSGVRDRNLATVPCITGGFVLEFDNDCNFENLKTAYAELFNDDNVRRSGCSNTIDQDLSTVLGVAESEMEQKVVEICHAAQDNAHQIPLSNVPGEDATFIRDYYNGRTYWNEHRETLLAPASDGETPAYVLKEEAVRVLNYYDDAQEKRFEWPGEAASSFDSCQLNAAMCCYAADRQAKDNNGDCNDPYDENCLGDADPKDNTDLCMIDLSNAPESNSVESDGFTFFDGDKREGEAAVHCHGFGWSDDAHDTTARYKANNLFYVSMYDHMYKRGYVRNIPGAPMCGCLEQMPVVTRSDCTQVDVTENYRFVHKDGVPGFDASVDRATIEFNSCQGTDDRNNDLLHYLKRLESEGSIATSTLETVESNHILGHSNKCYDKTLETMLEQGYMWAYEPDPNEWATIDGIGQLRPETPVDDPLYFKEILSSRTNPIIRRVCPNCVASHRDIYYKRLTPVPDDMDILDYMKNKWLEEHNVMGTDFNLFSSYADAVNDANPWEYCNYGYVGFPRDCGPGGYVGSNWNRWYGDTNKYNGDVAFYVEANPPFPTSALNNVAKGKLAYQISTGWRGRPDKAVDGNFNGYWWPDQSITHTRKNNQPWFEVFLENDDVKVSFVALFNRMDSRSERLSDVTVDLLDGPGGNIVATQKHAGAVGGMAYFKFDNVSAQAVRVTIAASGAYLSLAEIFVNGEEVGTPIQNIAQGKPASQATTY
;
A
#
# COMPACT_ATOMS: atom_id res chain seq x y z
N MET A 1 -21.97 54.52 -8.41
CA MET A 1 -21.52 55.35 -9.55
C MET A 1 -21.47 54.45 -10.76
N GLU A 2 -22.28 54.78 -11.76
CA GLU A 2 -22.37 54.11 -13.05
C GLU A 2 -21.10 54.28 -13.90
N ARG A 3 -20.79 53.27 -14.72
CA ARG A 3 -20.64 53.31 -16.20
C ARG A 3 -19.98 52.00 -16.64
N LEU A 4 -20.71 51.04 -17.22
CA LEU A 4 -21.06 50.91 -18.65
C LEU A 4 -19.86 50.98 -19.60
N SER A 5 -19.46 49.83 -20.18
CA SER A 5 -19.73 49.47 -21.59
C SER A 5 -19.00 48.18 -22.00
N THR A 6 -19.78 47.20 -22.44
CA THR A 6 -19.38 45.99 -23.18
C THR A 6 -19.16 46.31 -24.69
N PRO A 7 -19.13 45.34 -25.61
CA PRO A 7 -17.96 44.60 -26.11
C PRO A 7 -17.71 44.87 -27.62
N THR A 8 -16.59 44.43 -28.18
CA THR A 8 -16.35 44.50 -29.64
C THR A 8 -16.41 43.12 -30.29
N THR A 9 -17.46 42.93 -31.10
CA THR A 9 -17.59 41.94 -32.17
C THR A 9 -17.40 42.60 -33.54
N ALA A 10 -16.67 41.91 -34.43
CA ALA A 10 -16.82 41.93 -35.90
C ALA A 10 -15.97 40.74 -36.41
N SER A 11 -16.49 39.60 -36.84
CA SER A 11 -17.51 39.28 -37.85
C SER A 11 -17.02 39.42 -39.29
N THR A 12 -16.65 38.29 -39.89
CA THR A 12 -17.04 37.78 -41.22
C THR A 12 -16.46 36.36 -41.30
N SER A 13 -17.11 35.24 -41.57
CA SER A 13 -18.39 34.81 -42.18
C SER A 13 -18.02 33.60 -43.06
N LEU A 14 -18.97 32.66 -43.21
CA LEU A 14 -18.98 31.43 -44.05
C LEU A 14 -18.36 30.18 -43.39
N ILE A 15 -19.02 29.03 -43.20
CA ILE A 15 -20.27 28.36 -43.64
C ILE A 15 -20.52 27.22 -42.61
N ILE A 16 -21.60 27.18 -41.82
CA ILE A 16 -22.86 26.40 -41.98
C ILE A 16 -22.73 24.87 -42.17
N LEU A 17 -23.21 24.14 -41.15
CA LEU A 17 -23.86 22.80 -41.08
C LEU A 17 -23.22 21.58 -41.79
N ALA A 18 -22.83 20.57 -41.01
CA ALA A 18 -23.59 19.34 -40.76
C ALA A 18 -22.67 18.17 -40.37
N VAL A 19 -22.82 17.66 -39.14
CA VAL A 19 -22.37 16.32 -38.76
C VAL A 19 -23.63 15.46 -38.68
N GLN A 20 -23.86 14.64 -39.71
CA GLN A 20 -24.55 13.36 -39.58
C GLN A 20 -24.29 12.48 -40.82
N ILE A 21 -23.90 11.24 -40.53
CA ILE A 21 -24.02 10.02 -41.34
C ILE A 21 -23.14 9.95 -42.61
N GLN A 22 -22.15 9.03 -42.60
CA GLN A 22 -21.91 8.13 -43.74
C GLN A 22 -20.95 6.97 -43.42
N ILE A 23 -21.54 5.78 -43.28
CA ILE A 23 -20.95 4.52 -43.72
C ILE A 23 -21.00 4.52 -45.26
N ALA A 24 -19.98 3.90 -45.87
CA ALA A 24 -19.81 3.57 -47.28
C ALA A 24 -19.32 4.70 -48.22
N GLN A 25 -18.00 4.71 -48.48
CA GLN A 25 -17.36 4.65 -49.81
C GLN A 25 -15.94 5.25 -49.73
N ALA A 26 -14.92 4.40 -49.58
CA ALA A 26 -13.54 4.75 -49.92
C ALA A 26 -13.09 3.89 -51.12
N GLY A 27 -13.76 4.12 -52.24
CA GLY A 27 -13.25 3.76 -53.55
C GLY A 27 -12.68 5.02 -54.22
N ILE A 28 -11.44 4.90 -54.70
CA ILE A 28 -10.80 5.80 -55.68
C ILE A 28 -10.34 7.16 -55.10
N THR A 29 -9.06 7.25 -54.72
CA THR A 29 -8.05 8.13 -55.36
C THR A 29 -6.69 7.95 -54.69
N ASN A 30 -5.83 7.12 -55.29
CA ASN A 30 -4.39 7.30 -55.26
C ASN A 30 -3.79 6.82 -56.60
N TRP A 31 -4.26 7.46 -57.67
CA TRP A 31 -3.59 7.46 -58.97
C TRP A 31 -2.80 8.77 -59.03
N LEU A 32 -1.49 8.70 -58.79
CA LEU A 32 -0.44 9.58 -59.33
C LEU A 32 0.81 9.52 -58.44
N TRP A 33 1.48 8.37 -58.37
CA TRP A 33 2.94 8.23 -58.22
C TRP A 33 3.35 6.80 -58.64
N SER A 34 3.02 6.42 -59.88
CA SER A 34 3.55 5.22 -60.53
C SER A 34 4.63 5.67 -61.52
N GLY A 35 5.89 5.67 -61.08
CA GLY A 35 6.97 6.33 -61.82
C GLY A 35 8.34 5.69 -61.79
N VAL A 36 8.55 4.53 -61.14
CA VAL A 36 9.72 3.66 -61.36
C VAL A 36 9.22 2.22 -61.26
N ARG A 37 8.99 1.59 -62.41
CA ARG A 37 8.76 0.13 -62.50
C ARG A 37 10.10 -0.55 -62.28
N ASP A 38 10.31 -1.14 -61.10
CA ASP A 38 11.27 -2.22 -60.97
C ASP A 38 10.71 -3.45 -61.70
N ARG A 39 11.19 -3.68 -62.91
CA ARG A 39 10.80 -4.83 -63.76
C ARG A 39 11.61 -6.08 -63.37
N ASN A 40 11.49 -6.59 -62.15
CA ASN A 40 12.21 -7.81 -61.75
C ASN A 40 11.45 -8.82 -60.86
N LEU A 41 10.14 -8.69 -60.63
CA LEU A 41 9.35 -9.68 -59.87
C LEU A 41 8.28 -10.35 -60.73
N ALA A 42 8.70 -11.18 -61.68
CA ALA A 42 7.82 -12.16 -62.30
C ALA A 42 8.55 -13.51 -62.38
N THR A 43 9.08 -13.95 -61.25
CA THR A 43 9.41 -15.36 -61.03
C THR A 43 8.10 -16.09 -60.77
N VAL A 44 7.79 -17.09 -61.61
CA VAL A 44 6.62 -17.96 -61.39
C VAL A 44 6.80 -18.68 -60.05
N PRO A 45 5.84 -18.58 -59.11
CA PRO A 45 5.98 -19.21 -57.80
C PRO A 45 6.21 -20.74 -57.94
N CYS A 46 6.94 -21.29 -56.98
CA CYS A 46 7.25 -22.70 -56.88
C CYS A 46 6.03 -23.48 -56.44
N ILE A 47 5.22 -22.93 -55.53
CA ILE A 47 3.90 -23.45 -55.21
C ILE A 47 2.88 -22.84 -56.17
N THR A 48 2.09 -23.67 -56.84
CA THR A 48 1.08 -23.23 -57.82
C THR A 48 -0.30 -23.74 -57.45
N GLY A 49 -1.34 -22.94 -57.70
CA GLY A 49 -2.71 -23.27 -57.29
C GLY A 49 -3.05 -22.73 -55.90
N GLY A 50 -4.31 -22.91 -55.49
CA GLY A 50 -4.74 -22.54 -54.14
C GLY A 50 -4.33 -23.59 -53.10
N PHE A 51 -3.98 -23.14 -51.90
CA PHE A 51 -3.56 -23.99 -50.79
C PHE A 51 -3.98 -23.39 -49.45
N VAL A 52 -3.87 -24.19 -48.40
CA VAL A 52 -4.22 -23.80 -47.02
C VAL A 52 -3.03 -24.09 -46.13
N LEU A 53 -2.72 -23.14 -45.24
CA LEU A 53 -1.77 -23.30 -44.16
C LEU A 53 -2.52 -23.20 -42.84
N GLU A 54 -2.18 -24.06 -41.89
CA GLU A 54 -2.75 -24.06 -40.54
C GLU A 54 -1.62 -24.19 -39.54
N PHE A 55 -1.66 -23.40 -38.47
CA PHE A 55 -0.69 -23.47 -37.39
C PHE A 55 -1.32 -23.00 -36.07
N ASP A 56 -0.78 -23.52 -34.96
CA ASP A 56 -1.18 -23.15 -33.60
C ASP A 56 -0.29 -22.05 -33.03
N ASN A 57 -0.79 -21.34 -32.01
CA ASN A 57 -0.18 -20.23 -31.28
C ASN A 57 -0.22 -18.89 -32.05
N ASP A 58 0.74 -18.00 -31.77
CA ASP A 58 0.73 -16.61 -32.23
C ASP A 58 0.69 -16.49 -33.76
N CYS A 59 -0.16 -15.59 -34.24
CA CYS A 59 -0.15 -15.19 -35.64
C CYS A 59 1.00 -14.23 -35.90
N ASN A 60 2.12 -14.76 -36.39
CA ASN A 60 3.30 -13.99 -36.72
C ASN A 60 3.97 -14.53 -38.00
N PHE A 61 4.93 -13.76 -38.51
CA PHE A 61 5.66 -14.10 -39.73
C PHE A 61 6.41 -15.43 -39.63
N GLU A 62 7.03 -15.73 -38.49
CA GLU A 62 7.83 -16.94 -38.30
C GLU A 62 6.99 -18.23 -38.32
N ASN A 63 5.83 -18.21 -37.67
CA ASN A 63 4.90 -19.35 -37.67
C ASN A 63 4.30 -19.56 -39.07
N LEU A 64 3.90 -18.49 -39.76
CA LEU A 64 3.43 -18.59 -41.15
C LEU A 64 4.53 -19.11 -42.08
N LYS A 65 5.76 -18.59 -41.95
CA LYS A 65 6.91 -19.00 -42.76
C LYS A 65 7.27 -20.45 -42.51
N THR A 66 7.17 -20.93 -41.27
CA THR A 66 7.39 -22.33 -40.91
C THR A 66 6.34 -23.23 -41.60
N ALA A 67 5.06 -22.90 -41.48
CA ALA A 67 3.99 -23.63 -42.17
C ALA A 67 4.16 -23.61 -43.70
N TYR A 68 4.57 -22.48 -44.27
CA TYR A 68 4.85 -22.37 -45.71
C TYR A 68 6.08 -23.18 -46.12
N ALA A 69 7.13 -23.23 -45.30
CA ALA A 69 8.33 -23.99 -45.57
C ALA A 69 8.06 -25.50 -45.62
N GLU A 70 7.17 -26.01 -44.78
CA GLU A 70 6.72 -27.41 -44.84
C GLU A 70 6.06 -27.72 -46.19
N LEU A 71 5.15 -26.86 -46.65
CA LEU A 71 4.53 -26.97 -47.97
C LEU A 71 5.55 -26.85 -49.10
N PHE A 72 6.49 -25.91 -48.99
CA PHE A 72 7.54 -25.68 -49.98
C PHE A 72 8.50 -26.85 -50.13
N ASN A 73 8.70 -27.65 -49.08
CA ASN A 73 9.56 -28.83 -49.10
C ASN A 73 8.82 -30.11 -49.52
N ASP A 74 7.51 -30.06 -49.77
CA ASP A 74 6.75 -31.17 -50.33
C ASP A 74 6.90 -31.23 -51.86
N ASP A 75 7.72 -32.19 -52.34
CA ASP A 75 7.95 -32.44 -53.77
C ASP A 75 6.67 -32.78 -54.56
N ASN A 76 5.58 -33.16 -53.90
CA ASN A 76 4.30 -33.43 -54.56
C ASN A 76 3.55 -32.16 -54.94
N VAL A 77 3.81 -31.05 -54.24
CA VAL A 77 3.13 -29.76 -54.44
C VAL A 77 4.05 -28.74 -55.11
N ARG A 78 5.36 -28.83 -54.86
CA ARG A 78 6.36 -27.93 -55.45
C ARG A 78 6.60 -28.23 -56.93
N ARG A 79 6.52 -27.18 -57.75
CA ARG A 79 6.82 -27.23 -59.19
C ARG A 79 8.26 -27.68 -59.45
N SER A 80 8.39 -28.76 -60.22
CA SER A 80 9.69 -29.31 -60.63
C SER A 80 10.54 -28.26 -61.38
N GLY A 81 11.82 -28.17 -61.02
CA GLY A 81 12.78 -27.23 -61.61
C GLY A 81 12.68 -25.78 -61.10
N CYS A 82 11.92 -25.53 -60.03
CA CYS A 82 11.85 -24.20 -59.43
C CYS A 82 13.11 -23.85 -58.63
N SER A 83 13.67 -22.66 -58.88
CA SER A 83 14.94 -22.18 -58.29
C SER A 83 14.79 -21.13 -57.20
N ASN A 84 13.56 -20.68 -56.87
CA ASN A 84 13.35 -19.68 -55.83
C ASN A 84 13.77 -20.25 -54.46
N THR A 85 14.23 -19.38 -53.56
CA THR A 85 14.28 -19.68 -52.12
C THR A 85 12.88 -19.63 -51.52
N ILE A 86 12.72 -20.12 -50.29
CA ILE A 86 11.43 -20.04 -49.56
C ILE A 86 10.97 -18.57 -49.45
N ASP A 87 11.87 -17.65 -49.12
CA ASP A 87 11.56 -16.21 -48.96
C ASP A 87 11.18 -15.53 -50.28
N GLN A 88 11.87 -15.85 -51.37
CA GLN A 88 11.53 -15.36 -52.72
C GLN A 88 10.16 -15.86 -53.17
N ASP A 89 9.82 -17.09 -52.79
CA ASP A 89 8.55 -17.67 -53.15
C ASP A 89 7.39 -17.12 -52.31
N LEU A 90 7.59 -17.04 -50.99
CA LEU A 90 6.62 -16.48 -50.06
C LEU A 90 6.35 -14.99 -50.33
N SER A 91 7.37 -14.20 -50.67
CA SER A 91 7.19 -12.80 -51.08
C SER A 91 6.36 -12.68 -52.36
N THR A 92 6.56 -13.59 -53.32
CA THR A 92 5.74 -13.66 -54.54
C THR A 92 4.28 -14.02 -54.22
N VAL A 93 4.06 -14.98 -53.32
CA VAL A 93 2.72 -15.39 -52.85
C VAL A 93 2.02 -14.25 -52.12
N LEU A 94 2.73 -13.54 -51.23
CA LEU A 94 2.21 -12.39 -50.48
C LEU A 94 2.00 -11.15 -51.37
N GLY A 95 2.69 -11.07 -52.51
CA GLY A 95 2.61 -9.96 -53.45
C GLY A 95 3.31 -8.69 -52.97
N VAL A 96 4.32 -8.82 -52.10
CA VAL A 96 5.11 -7.72 -51.53
C VAL A 96 6.61 -8.00 -51.66
N ALA A 97 7.47 -7.01 -51.43
CA ALA A 97 8.91 -7.26 -51.40
C ALA A 97 9.30 -8.10 -50.17
N GLU A 98 10.41 -8.83 -50.22
CA GLU A 98 10.89 -9.64 -49.08
C GLU A 98 11.04 -8.81 -47.79
N SER A 99 11.44 -7.54 -47.90
CA SER A 99 11.58 -6.61 -46.78
C SER A 99 10.25 -6.16 -46.15
N GLU A 100 9.12 -6.42 -46.80
CA GLU A 100 7.78 -5.99 -46.36
C GLU A 100 6.92 -7.16 -45.87
N MET A 101 7.40 -8.41 -45.98
CA MET A 101 6.61 -9.60 -45.67
C MET A 101 6.15 -9.64 -44.22
N GLU A 102 7.02 -9.30 -43.28
CA GLU A 102 6.71 -9.35 -41.85
C GLU A 102 5.54 -8.41 -41.50
N GLN A 103 5.63 -7.13 -41.92
CA GLN A 103 4.55 -6.17 -41.77
C GLN A 103 3.28 -6.63 -42.48
N LYS A 104 3.41 -7.24 -43.67
CA LYS A 104 2.24 -7.73 -44.41
C LYS A 104 1.52 -8.87 -43.68
N VAL A 105 2.27 -9.76 -43.03
CA VAL A 105 1.69 -10.83 -42.22
C VAL A 105 1.02 -10.28 -40.98
N VAL A 106 1.62 -9.29 -40.30
CA VAL A 106 0.97 -8.59 -39.17
C VAL A 106 -0.39 -8.00 -39.58
N GLU A 107 -0.47 -7.32 -40.74
CA GLU A 107 -1.75 -6.81 -41.25
C GLU A 107 -2.81 -7.91 -41.47
N ILE A 108 -2.39 -9.06 -42.01
CA ILE A 108 -3.28 -10.21 -42.26
C ILE A 108 -3.75 -10.81 -40.93
N CYS A 109 -2.84 -10.94 -39.96
CA CYS A 109 -3.13 -11.45 -38.63
C CYS A 109 -4.14 -10.55 -37.89
N HIS A 110 -3.90 -9.24 -37.86
CA HIS A 110 -4.79 -8.27 -37.23
C HIS A 110 -6.18 -8.31 -37.88
N ALA A 111 -6.25 -8.36 -39.22
CA ALA A 111 -7.53 -8.51 -39.91
C ALA A 111 -8.25 -9.82 -39.56
N ALA A 112 -7.53 -10.93 -39.40
CA ALA A 112 -8.13 -12.20 -38.97
C ALA A 112 -8.68 -12.14 -37.54
N GLN A 113 -7.96 -11.47 -36.63
CA GLN A 113 -8.33 -11.30 -35.22
C GLN A 113 -9.52 -10.34 -35.04
N ASP A 114 -9.55 -9.23 -35.78
CA ASP A 114 -10.63 -8.24 -35.75
C ASP A 114 -11.95 -8.80 -36.28
N ASN A 115 -11.88 -9.65 -37.30
CA ASN A 115 -13.05 -10.29 -37.91
C ASN A 115 -13.48 -11.58 -37.19
N ALA A 116 -12.76 -12.01 -36.14
CA ALA A 116 -13.15 -13.18 -35.36
C ALA A 116 -14.54 -12.96 -34.73
N HIS A 117 -15.39 -13.97 -34.80
CA HIS A 117 -16.75 -13.89 -34.26
C HIS A 117 -16.72 -13.68 -32.74
N GLN A 118 -17.56 -12.75 -32.26
CA GLN A 118 -17.71 -12.45 -30.84
C GLN A 118 -19.13 -12.73 -30.36
N ILE A 119 -19.26 -13.20 -29.13
CA ILE A 119 -20.55 -13.39 -28.45
C ILE A 119 -20.80 -12.20 -27.52
N PRO A 120 -21.87 -11.41 -27.73
CA PRO A 120 -22.27 -10.37 -26.79
C PRO A 120 -22.52 -10.91 -25.39
N LEU A 121 -21.90 -10.31 -24.36
CA LEU A 121 -22.15 -10.66 -22.95
C LEU A 121 -23.63 -10.56 -22.55
N SER A 122 -24.39 -9.67 -23.18
CA SER A 122 -25.84 -9.54 -23.01
C SER A 122 -26.63 -10.79 -23.35
N ASN A 123 -26.05 -11.73 -24.12
CA ASN A 123 -26.70 -12.99 -24.43
C ASN A 123 -26.67 -13.98 -23.26
N VAL A 124 -25.77 -13.82 -22.29
CA VAL A 124 -25.61 -14.79 -21.19
C VAL A 124 -26.87 -14.87 -20.32
N PRO A 125 -27.42 -13.76 -19.78
CA PRO A 125 -28.68 -13.81 -19.04
C PRO A 125 -29.86 -14.11 -19.98
N GLY A 126 -29.74 -13.63 -21.23
CA GLY A 126 -30.80 -13.46 -22.24
C GLY A 126 -32.08 -12.88 -21.67
N GLU A 127 -31.85 -11.85 -20.89
CA GLU A 127 -32.75 -10.74 -20.61
C GLU A 127 -32.48 -9.62 -21.64
N ASP A 128 -33.11 -8.46 -21.47
CA ASP A 128 -32.79 -7.29 -22.27
C ASP A 128 -31.42 -6.68 -21.93
N ALA A 129 -30.96 -5.75 -22.77
CA ALA A 129 -29.64 -5.13 -22.62
C ALA A 129 -29.44 -4.35 -21.31
N THR A 130 -30.53 -3.91 -20.66
CA THR A 130 -30.43 -3.17 -19.39
C THR A 130 -30.04 -4.08 -18.22
N PHE A 131 -30.30 -5.38 -18.34
CA PHE A 131 -29.95 -6.35 -17.31
C PHE A 131 -28.45 -6.40 -17.04
N ILE A 132 -27.60 -6.33 -18.08
CA ILE A 132 -26.14 -6.40 -17.90
C ILE A 132 -25.60 -5.19 -17.16
N ARG A 133 -26.06 -3.99 -17.52
CA ARG A 133 -25.73 -2.77 -16.78
C ARG A 133 -26.13 -2.90 -15.32
N ASP A 134 -27.37 -3.29 -15.07
CA ASP A 134 -27.91 -3.36 -13.72
C ASP A 134 -27.25 -4.51 -12.91
N TYR A 135 -26.84 -5.59 -13.57
CA TYR A 135 -26.09 -6.69 -12.97
C TYR A 135 -24.73 -6.23 -12.45
N TYR A 136 -23.96 -5.54 -13.30
CA TYR A 136 -22.66 -5.00 -12.90
C TYR A 136 -22.75 -3.84 -11.91
N ASN A 137 -23.93 -3.22 -11.78
CA ASN A 137 -24.23 -2.25 -10.72
C ASN A 137 -24.78 -2.89 -9.44
N GLY A 138 -24.95 -4.22 -9.39
CA GLY A 138 -25.40 -4.94 -8.20
C GLY A 138 -26.91 -4.99 -7.96
N ARG A 139 -27.75 -4.73 -8.98
CA ARG A 139 -29.19 -4.40 -8.83
C ARG A 139 -30.18 -5.33 -9.54
N THR A 140 -29.71 -6.47 -10.03
CA THR A 140 -30.59 -7.48 -10.64
C THR A 140 -31.03 -8.51 -9.61
N TYR A 141 -32.04 -9.31 -9.97
CA TYR A 141 -32.44 -10.44 -9.16
C TYR A 141 -31.32 -11.47 -8.93
N TRP A 142 -30.32 -11.55 -9.82
CA TRP A 142 -29.09 -12.32 -9.61
C TRP A 142 -28.26 -11.81 -8.43
N ASN A 143 -28.34 -10.52 -8.10
CA ASN A 143 -27.66 -9.93 -6.95
C ASN A 143 -28.52 -9.92 -5.67
N GLU A 144 -29.81 -9.69 -5.80
CA GLU A 144 -30.68 -9.33 -4.67
C GLU A 144 -31.47 -10.50 -4.08
N HIS A 145 -31.91 -11.44 -4.91
CA HIS A 145 -32.70 -12.56 -4.40
C HIS A 145 -31.87 -13.40 -3.41
N ARG A 146 -32.56 -14.20 -2.58
CA ARG A 146 -31.95 -15.20 -1.68
C ARG A 146 -32.82 -16.44 -1.72
N GLU A 147 -32.19 -17.61 -1.71
CA GLU A 147 -32.91 -18.88 -1.63
C GLU A 147 -33.70 -18.90 -0.30
N THR A 148 -35.01 -19.15 -0.36
CA THR A 148 -35.89 -19.05 0.82
C THR A 148 -37.16 -19.89 0.68
N LEU A 149 -37.61 -20.47 1.80
CA LEU A 149 -38.93 -21.12 1.87
C LEU A 149 -40.06 -20.12 2.17
N LEU A 150 -39.73 -18.87 2.52
CA LEU A 150 -40.66 -17.86 3.00
C LEU A 150 -41.21 -16.96 1.89
N ALA A 151 -40.67 -17.04 0.67
CA ALA A 151 -41.15 -16.25 -0.46
C ALA A 151 -42.54 -16.69 -0.94
N PRO A 152 -43.35 -15.79 -1.53
CA PRO A 152 -44.65 -16.14 -2.11
C PRO A 152 -44.59 -17.19 -3.22
N ALA A 153 -43.42 -17.35 -3.86
CA ALA A 153 -43.19 -18.34 -4.91
C ALA A 153 -42.84 -19.75 -4.37
N SER A 154 -42.61 -19.89 -3.06
CA SER A 154 -42.39 -21.16 -2.37
C SER A 154 -43.73 -21.78 -1.92
N ASP A 155 -43.81 -23.11 -1.89
CA ASP A 155 -44.92 -23.87 -1.31
C ASP A 155 -44.73 -24.22 0.18
N GLY A 156 -43.62 -23.75 0.78
CA GLY A 156 -43.21 -24.05 2.15
C GLY A 156 -42.37 -25.31 2.30
N GLU A 157 -42.16 -26.08 1.22
CA GLU A 157 -41.29 -27.26 1.17
C GLU A 157 -40.17 -27.12 0.12
N THR A 158 -40.44 -26.43 -0.99
CA THR A 158 -39.52 -26.17 -2.11
C THR A 158 -39.09 -24.70 -2.07
N PRO A 159 -37.78 -24.41 -1.96
CA PRO A 159 -37.32 -23.03 -1.88
C PRO A 159 -37.49 -22.30 -3.22
N ALA A 160 -37.78 -21.01 -3.15
CA ALA A 160 -37.77 -20.12 -4.29
C ALA A 160 -36.40 -19.46 -4.48
N TYR A 161 -36.16 -18.88 -5.67
CA TYR A 161 -34.98 -18.07 -5.99
C TYR A 161 -33.62 -18.75 -5.83
N VAL A 162 -33.56 -20.04 -6.20
CA VAL A 162 -32.33 -20.82 -6.21
C VAL A 162 -31.42 -20.29 -7.31
N LEU A 163 -30.25 -19.72 -6.93
CA LEU A 163 -29.34 -19.06 -7.88
C LEU A 163 -28.87 -19.99 -9.00
N LYS A 164 -28.61 -21.28 -8.69
CA LYS A 164 -28.21 -22.29 -9.67
C LYS A 164 -29.26 -22.53 -10.76
N GLU A 165 -30.52 -22.28 -10.46
CA GLU A 165 -31.64 -22.41 -11.40
C GLU A 165 -31.87 -21.09 -12.15
N GLU A 166 -31.90 -19.96 -11.44
CA GLU A 166 -32.10 -18.62 -12.01
C GLU A 166 -30.97 -18.18 -12.96
N ALA A 167 -29.74 -18.65 -12.73
CA ALA A 167 -28.55 -18.31 -13.51
C ALA A 167 -27.96 -19.53 -14.25
N VAL A 168 -28.74 -20.58 -14.51
CA VAL A 168 -28.27 -21.82 -15.18
C VAL A 168 -27.59 -21.55 -16.54
N ARG A 169 -27.96 -20.46 -17.23
CA ARG A 169 -27.34 -20.06 -18.49
C ARG A 169 -25.86 -19.73 -18.34
N VAL A 170 -25.42 -19.23 -17.19
CA VAL A 170 -24.00 -18.97 -16.93
C VAL A 170 -23.19 -20.27 -17.06
N LEU A 171 -23.73 -21.39 -16.56
CA LEU A 171 -23.07 -22.69 -16.74
C LEU A 171 -23.03 -23.10 -18.21
N ASN A 172 -24.11 -22.88 -18.97
CA ASN A 172 -24.15 -23.23 -20.39
C ASN A 172 -23.16 -22.42 -21.24
N TYR A 173 -22.95 -21.15 -20.89
CA TYR A 173 -22.00 -20.27 -21.57
C TYR A 173 -20.55 -20.45 -21.09
N TYR A 174 -20.31 -21.21 -20.03
CA TYR A 174 -18.95 -21.48 -19.56
C TYR A 174 -18.14 -22.27 -20.60
N ASP A 175 -18.72 -23.31 -21.19
CA ASP A 175 -18.07 -24.07 -22.26
C ASP A 175 -17.78 -23.18 -23.47
N ASP A 176 -18.72 -22.29 -23.84
CA ASP A 176 -18.51 -21.29 -24.88
C ASP A 176 -17.38 -20.32 -24.53
N ALA A 177 -17.26 -19.89 -23.27
CA ALA A 177 -16.23 -18.96 -22.81
C ALA A 177 -14.82 -19.57 -22.83
N GLN A 178 -14.70 -20.91 -22.89
CA GLN A 178 -13.42 -21.62 -23.04
C GLN A 178 -12.97 -21.76 -24.50
N GLU A 179 -13.85 -21.50 -25.47
CA GLU A 179 -13.56 -21.72 -26.90
C GLU A 179 -13.85 -20.51 -27.80
N LYS A 180 -14.66 -19.56 -27.34
CA LYS A 180 -15.18 -18.45 -28.15
C LYS A 180 -14.93 -17.12 -27.47
N ARG A 181 -14.61 -16.11 -28.28
CA ARG A 181 -14.37 -14.74 -27.80
C ARG A 181 -15.67 -14.05 -27.42
N PHE A 182 -15.70 -13.42 -26.25
CA PHE A 182 -16.82 -12.58 -25.82
C PHE A 182 -16.59 -11.13 -26.19
N GLU A 183 -17.67 -10.40 -26.45
CA GLU A 183 -17.63 -8.96 -26.72
C GLU A 183 -17.60 -8.18 -25.40
N TRP A 184 -16.72 -7.18 -25.33
CA TRP A 184 -16.63 -6.27 -24.19
C TRP A 184 -17.93 -5.45 -24.07
N PRO A 185 -18.50 -5.25 -22.87
CA PRO A 185 -19.80 -4.61 -22.76
C PRO A 185 -19.74 -3.11 -23.11
N GLY A 186 -18.62 -2.42 -22.83
CA GLY A 186 -18.44 -0.99 -23.10
C GLY A 186 -19.66 -0.17 -22.67
N GLU A 187 -20.13 0.73 -23.54
CA GLU A 187 -21.30 1.61 -23.30
C GLU A 187 -22.58 0.88 -22.90
N ALA A 188 -22.72 -0.42 -23.18
CA ALA A 188 -23.86 -1.21 -22.70
C ALA A 188 -23.85 -1.40 -21.17
N ALA A 189 -22.71 -1.21 -20.52
CA ALA A 189 -22.54 -1.13 -19.08
C ALA A 189 -21.51 -0.04 -18.75
N SER A 190 -22.01 1.17 -18.43
CA SER A 190 -21.24 2.41 -18.17
C SER A 190 -20.02 2.25 -17.28
N SER A 191 -20.03 1.26 -16.37
CA SER A 191 -18.86 0.92 -15.55
C SER A 191 -17.64 0.44 -16.34
N PHE A 192 -17.76 0.24 -17.66
CA PHE A 192 -16.75 -0.32 -18.55
C PHE A 192 -16.36 0.56 -19.75
N ASP A 193 -16.72 1.84 -19.76
CA ASP A 193 -16.62 2.72 -20.94
C ASP A 193 -15.20 3.26 -21.24
N SER A 194 -14.38 3.51 -20.20
CA SER A 194 -13.12 4.25 -20.34
C SER A 194 -11.85 3.42 -20.20
N CYS A 195 -11.91 2.31 -19.45
CA CYS A 195 -10.82 1.47 -18.92
C CYS A 195 -9.38 1.92 -19.24
N GLN A 196 -8.98 3.09 -18.76
CA GLN A 196 -7.70 3.71 -19.10
C GLN A 196 -6.53 3.02 -18.39
N LEU A 197 -6.82 2.32 -17.30
CA LEU A 197 -5.83 1.62 -16.50
C LEU A 197 -5.56 0.19 -16.97
N ASN A 198 -6.18 -0.23 -18.08
CA ASN A 198 -6.09 -1.58 -18.64
C ASN A 198 -6.30 -2.69 -17.60
N ALA A 199 -7.19 -2.42 -16.65
CA ALA A 199 -7.59 -3.34 -15.60
C ALA A 199 -9.06 -3.15 -15.25
N ALA A 200 -9.69 -4.22 -14.78
CA ALA A 200 -11.03 -4.23 -14.26
C ALA A 200 -11.08 -5.05 -12.98
N MET A 201 -12.03 -4.72 -12.11
CA MET A 201 -12.16 -5.34 -10.79
C MET A 201 -13.64 -5.51 -10.47
N CYS A 202 -13.96 -6.60 -9.77
CA CYS A 202 -15.24 -6.84 -9.14
C CYS A 202 -15.05 -6.89 -7.63
N CYS A 203 -15.87 -6.17 -6.87
CA CYS A 203 -15.88 -6.21 -5.42
C CYS A 203 -17.27 -6.60 -4.91
N TYR A 204 -17.31 -7.70 -4.16
CA TYR A 204 -18.53 -8.30 -3.64
C TYR A 204 -18.68 -8.01 -2.16
N ALA A 205 -19.89 -7.63 -1.77
CA ALA A 205 -20.24 -7.25 -0.41
C ALA A 205 -21.09 -8.30 0.32
N ALA A 206 -21.55 -9.34 -0.39
CA ALA A 206 -22.43 -10.34 0.18
C ALA A 206 -22.23 -11.73 -0.45
N ASP A 207 -22.57 -12.74 0.33
CA ASP A 207 -22.75 -14.13 -0.09
C ASP A 207 -24.24 -14.50 -0.07
N ARG A 208 -24.68 -15.31 -1.04
CA ARG A 208 -26.07 -15.75 -1.17
C ARG A 208 -26.24 -17.25 -1.41
N GLN A 209 -25.18 -18.04 -1.35
CA GLN A 209 -25.26 -19.45 -1.69
C GLN A 209 -24.65 -20.33 -0.59
N ALA A 210 -25.45 -21.22 -0.01
CA ALA A 210 -24.97 -22.16 0.98
C ALA A 210 -24.28 -23.37 0.34
N LYS A 211 -23.44 -24.06 1.13
CA LYS A 211 -22.78 -25.35 0.79
C LYS A 211 -21.84 -25.32 -0.42
N ASP A 212 -21.27 -24.18 -0.76
CA ASP A 212 -20.27 -24.06 -1.82
C ASP A 212 -18.83 -23.95 -1.28
N ASN A 213 -18.65 -24.01 0.05
CA ASN A 213 -17.39 -23.84 0.77
C ASN A 213 -16.78 -22.43 0.64
N ASN A 214 -17.60 -21.43 0.33
CA ASN A 214 -17.21 -20.02 0.23
C ASN A 214 -18.11 -19.18 1.14
N GLY A 215 -17.61 -18.03 1.61
CA GLY A 215 -18.38 -17.10 2.44
C GLY A 215 -18.91 -17.73 3.72
N ASP A 216 -19.96 -17.13 4.30
CA ASP A 216 -20.61 -17.63 5.51
C ASP A 216 -22.12 -17.90 5.37
N CYS A 217 -22.69 -17.80 4.16
CA CYS A 217 -24.06 -18.25 3.90
C CYS A 217 -24.15 -19.78 4.13
N ASN A 218 -25.07 -20.20 5.00
CA ASN A 218 -25.24 -21.60 5.36
C ASN A 218 -26.71 -22.05 5.47
N ASP A 219 -26.91 -23.36 5.50
CA ASP A 219 -28.20 -23.94 5.89
C ASP A 219 -28.41 -23.85 7.42
N PRO A 220 -29.66 -23.68 7.89
CA PRO A 220 -30.85 -23.38 7.11
C PRO A 220 -30.80 -21.96 6.51
N TYR A 221 -31.07 -21.82 5.20
CA TYR A 221 -30.98 -20.54 4.47
C TYR A 221 -31.75 -19.40 5.15
N ASP A 222 -32.97 -19.67 5.60
CA ASP A 222 -33.85 -18.69 6.22
C ASP A 222 -33.36 -18.16 7.58
N GLU A 223 -32.34 -18.80 8.16
CA GLU A 223 -31.72 -18.40 9.43
C GLU A 223 -30.29 -17.86 9.23
N ASN A 224 -29.52 -18.48 8.33
CA ASN A 224 -28.07 -18.27 8.23
C ASN A 224 -27.63 -17.60 6.91
N CYS A 225 -28.55 -17.21 6.01
CA CYS A 225 -28.23 -16.50 4.76
C CYS A 225 -29.06 -15.24 4.52
N LEU A 226 -30.27 -15.12 5.10
CA LEU A 226 -31.15 -13.96 4.86
C LEU A 226 -30.66 -12.65 5.50
N GLY A 227 -29.74 -12.72 6.47
CA GLY A 227 -29.24 -11.57 7.23
C GLY A 227 -27.94 -10.96 6.70
N ASP A 228 -27.82 -10.79 5.37
CA ASP A 228 -26.63 -10.30 4.67
C ASP A 228 -25.37 -11.10 5.05
N ALA A 229 -25.34 -12.38 4.66
CA ALA A 229 -24.15 -13.21 4.77
C ALA A 229 -22.95 -12.59 4.04
N ASP A 230 -21.78 -12.77 4.62
CA ASP A 230 -20.51 -12.17 4.24
C ASP A 230 -19.77 -13.06 3.22
N PRO A 231 -19.15 -12.47 2.17
CA PRO A 231 -18.21 -13.20 1.33
C PRO A 231 -16.91 -13.48 2.12
N LYS A 232 -16.04 -14.32 1.54
CA LYS A 232 -14.71 -14.54 2.13
C LYS A 232 -13.86 -13.31 1.88
N ASP A 233 -13.59 -12.59 2.96
CA ASP A 233 -12.74 -11.40 2.96
C ASP A 233 -11.34 -11.65 2.36
N ASN A 234 -10.91 -10.72 1.51
CA ASN A 234 -9.56 -10.74 0.92
C ASN A 234 -8.90 -9.36 0.80
N THR A 235 -9.54 -8.28 1.26
CA THR A 235 -9.05 -6.92 1.12
C THR A 235 -9.61 -6.01 2.20
N ASP A 236 -8.93 -4.89 2.43
CA ASP A 236 -9.52 -3.72 3.07
C ASP A 236 -9.97 -2.73 1.98
N LEU A 237 -11.23 -2.33 2.00
CA LEU A 237 -11.89 -1.24 1.31
C LEU A 237 -11.54 0.08 2.00
N CYS A 238 -10.74 0.91 1.37
CA CYS A 238 -10.27 2.16 1.98
C CYS A 238 -11.29 3.29 1.83
N MET A 239 -11.72 3.53 0.58
CA MET A 239 -12.57 4.67 0.26
C MET A 239 -13.28 4.49 -1.08
N ILE A 240 -14.36 5.24 -1.24
CA ILE A 240 -15.10 5.37 -2.48
C ILE A 240 -15.19 6.86 -2.81
N ASP A 241 -14.72 7.22 -4.00
CA ASP A 241 -15.04 8.49 -4.63
C ASP A 241 -16.34 8.32 -5.41
N LEU A 242 -17.41 8.99 -4.98
CA LEU A 242 -18.73 8.85 -5.58
C LEU A 242 -18.80 9.45 -7.00
N SER A 243 -17.81 10.28 -7.37
CA SER A 243 -17.72 10.90 -8.70
C SER A 243 -17.14 9.97 -9.77
N ASN A 244 -16.54 8.84 -9.38
CA ASN A 244 -15.91 7.91 -10.33
C ASN A 244 -16.91 7.07 -11.14
N ALA A 245 -18.13 6.85 -10.61
CA ALA A 245 -19.12 5.99 -11.26
C ALA A 245 -20.59 6.47 -11.06
N PRO A 246 -20.91 7.75 -11.36
CA PRO A 246 -22.20 8.37 -11.01
C PRO A 246 -23.40 7.70 -11.71
N GLU A 247 -23.22 7.22 -12.94
CA GLU A 247 -24.27 6.51 -13.70
C GLU A 247 -24.56 5.13 -13.10
N SER A 248 -23.54 4.47 -12.57
CA SER A 248 -23.61 3.12 -12.02
C SER A 248 -24.16 3.06 -10.60
N ASN A 249 -23.80 4.04 -9.75
CA ASN A 249 -24.25 4.09 -8.37
C ASN A 249 -25.55 4.90 -8.16
N SER A 250 -26.06 5.59 -9.20
CA SER A 250 -27.24 6.49 -9.13
C SER A 250 -27.15 7.57 -8.05
N VAL A 251 -25.93 7.89 -7.64
CA VAL A 251 -25.59 8.94 -6.70
C VAL A 251 -24.74 9.93 -7.49
N GLU A 252 -25.38 10.93 -8.09
CA GLU A 252 -24.69 12.05 -8.72
C GLU A 252 -24.15 12.95 -7.59
N SER A 253 -22.93 12.68 -7.15
CA SER A 253 -22.29 13.32 -6.00
C SER A 253 -20.79 13.45 -6.22
N ASP A 254 -20.22 14.54 -5.72
CA ASP A 254 -18.79 14.84 -5.61
C ASP A 254 -18.24 14.51 -4.20
N GLY A 255 -18.91 13.58 -3.50
CA GLY A 255 -18.59 13.17 -2.14
C GLY A 255 -17.70 11.92 -2.06
N PHE A 256 -17.20 11.68 -0.86
CA PHE A 256 -16.39 10.51 -0.53
C PHE A 256 -17.04 9.70 0.59
N THR A 257 -16.92 8.38 0.50
CA THR A 257 -17.16 7.47 1.63
C THR A 257 -15.82 6.93 2.08
N PHE A 258 -15.49 7.10 3.36
CA PHE A 258 -14.26 6.58 3.96
C PHE A 258 -14.62 5.44 4.92
N PHE A 259 -13.82 4.39 4.90
CA PHE A 259 -13.97 3.23 5.78
C PHE A 259 -12.74 3.16 6.69
N ASP A 260 -12.93 3.50 7.97
CA ASP A 260 -11.87 3.48 8.97
C ASP A 260 -11.89 2.13 9.71
N GLY A 261 -10.94 1.24 9.40
CA GLY A 261 -10.77 -0.06 10.03
C GLY A 261 -11.26 -1.27 9.22
N ASP A 262 -10.78 -2.46 9.61
CA ASP A 262 -11.06 -3.76 8.97
C ASP A 262 -12.25 -4.48 9.66
N LYS A 263 -13.07 -5.22 8.89
CA LYS A 263 -14.18 -6.08 9.35
C LYS A 263 -15.21 -5.34 10.20
N ARG A 264 -15.50 -5.87 11.40
CA ARG A 264 -16.63 -5.51 12.28
C ARG A 264 -16.46 -4.17 12.99
N GLU A 265 -15.29 -3.54 12.85
CA GLU A 265 -15.04 -2.17 13.32
C GLU A 265 -15.06 -1.15 12.15
N GLY A 266 -15.26 -1.58 10.90
CA GLY A 266 -15.27 -0.74 9.68
C GLY A 266 -16.14 -1.29 8.53
N GLU A 267 -15.54 -1.79 7.44
CA GLU A 267 -16.18 -2.07 6.13
C GLU A 267 -17.00 -3.37 5.99
N ALA A 268 -17.03 -4.23 7.01
CA ALA A 268 -17.47 -5.65 6.93
C ALA A 268 -16.51 -6.53 6.10
N ALA A 269 -16.96 -7.67 5.56
CA ALA A 269 -16.11 -8.55 4.75
C ALA A 269 -16.28 -8.21 3.26
N VAL A 270 -15.18 -7.88 2.58
CA VAL A 270 -15.19 -7.53 1.16
C VAL A 270 -14.29 -8.47 0.38
N HIS A 271 -14.78 -8.96 -0.76
CA HIS A 271 -13.98 -9.77 -1.67
C HIS A 271 -13.81 -9.06 -3.00
N CYS A 272 -12.58 -8.67 -3.34
CA CYS A 272 -12.26 -8.07 -4.63
C CYS A 272 -11.44 -9.01 -5.50
N HIS A 273 -11.84 -9.16 -6.76
CA HIS A 273 -11.17 -9.98 -7.76
C HIS A 273 -11.19 -9.28 -9.11
N GLY A 274 -10.05 -9.20 -9.77
CA GLY A 274 -9.92 -8.48 -11.03
C GLY A 274 -8.99 -9.15 -12.04
N PHE A 275 -8.66 -8.39 -13.07
CA PHE A 275 -7.78 -8.81 -14.15
C PHE A 275 -7.22 -7.59 -14.87
N GLY A 276 -6.07 -7.77 -15.52
CA GLY A 276 -5.42 -6.75 -16.35
C GLY A 276 -5.11 -7.25 -17.75
N TRP A 277 -4.88 -6.33 -18.68
CA TRP A 277 -4.54 -6.63 -20.07
C TRP A 277 -3.48 -5.68 -20.63
N SER A 278 -2.91 -6.05 -21.76
CA SER A 278 -1.88 -5.28 -22.49
C SER A 278 -2.44 -4.01 -23.14
N ASP A 279 -1.60 -2.99 -23.29
CA ASP A 279 -1.84 -1.79 -24.08
C ASP A 279 -2.01 -2.12 -25.58
N ASP A 280 -1.44 -3.24 -26.05
CA ASP A 280 -1.65 -3.73 -27.42
C ASP A 280 -3.02 -4.41 -27.56
N ALA A 281 -3.91 -3.80 -28.34
CA ALA A 281 -5.25 -4.31 -28.62
C ALA A 281 -5.27 -5.70 -29.30
N HIS A 282 -4.16 -6.14 -29.91
CA HIS A 282 -4.05 -7.45 -30.56
C HIS A 282 -3.43 -8.52 -29.64
N ASP A 283 -2.93 -8.14 -28.47
CA ASP A 283 -2.49 -9.08 -27.44
C ASP A 283 -3.66 -9.95 -26.97
N THR A 284 -3.37 -11.20 -26.62
CA THR A 284 -4.40 -12.16 -26.18
C THR A 284 -5.12 -11.69 -24.93
N THR A 285 -4.43 -11.07 -23.97
CA THR A 285 -5.05 -10.55 -22.75
C THR A 285 -6.05 -9.43 -23.05
N ALA A 286 -5.74 -8.56 -24.04
CA ALA A 286 -6.62 -7.47 -24.46
C ALA A 286 -7.80 -7.96 -25.29
N ARG A 287 -7.59 -8.92 -26.19
CA ARG A 287 -8.66 -9.48 -27.04
C ARG A 287 -9.66 -10.32 -26.25
N TYR A 288 -9.20 -11.05 -25.24
CA TYR A 288 -10.01 -11.98 -24.44
C TYR A 288 -10.38 -11.44 -23.04
N LYS A 289 -10.17 -10.15 -22.76
CA LYS A 289 -10.55 -9.53 -21.47
C LYS A 289 -12.04 -9.70 -21.11
N ALA A 290 -12.94 -9.75 -22.10
CA ALA A 290 -14.37 -10.01 -21.87
C ALA A 290 -14.66 -11.44 -21.41
N ASN A 291 -13.88 -12.43 -21.86
CA ASN A 291 -13.96 -13.80 -21.33
C ASN A 291 -13.55 -13.83 -19.86
N ASN A 292 -12.50 -13.07 -19.51
CA ASN A 292 -12.05 -12.95 -18.13
C ASN A 292 -13.10 -12.24 -17.26
N LEU A 293 -13.76 -11.20 -17.78
CA LEU A 293 -14.90 -10.55 -17.13
C LEU A 293 -16.04 -11.52 -16.86
N PHE A 294 -16.45 -12.31 -17.86
CA PHE A 294 -17.47 -13.35 -17.68
C PHE A 294 -17.09 -14.35 -16.60
N TYR A 295 -15.84 -14.84 -16.64
CA TYR A 295 -15.35 -15.82 -15.69
C TYR A 295 -15.35 -15.28 -14.26
N VAL A 296 -14.73 -14.12 -14.04
CA VAL A 296 -14.60 -13.50 -12.70
C VAL A 296 -15.96 -13.08 -12.15
N SER A 297 -16.80 -12.40 -12.95
CA SER A 297 -18.07 -11.86 -12.46
C SER A 297 -19.17 -12.92 -12.34
N MET A 298 -19.50 -13.55 -13.45
CA MET A 298 -20.69 -14.38 -13.55
C MET A 298 -20.42 -15.81 -13.12
N TYR A 299 -19.33 -16.43 -13.60
CA TYR A 299 -19.10 -17.86 -13.39
C TYR A 299 -18.49 -18.18 -12.02
N ASP A 300 -17.28 -17.70 -11.72
CA ASP A 300 -16.56 -18.05 -10.48
C ASP A 300 -17.24 -17.43 -9.26
N HIS A 301 -17.43 -16.11 -9.23
CA HIS A 301 -17.89 -15.45 -8.01
C HIS A 301 -19.40 -15.55 -7.82
N MET A 302 -20.21 -15.10 -8.78
CA MET A 302 -21.66 -15.19 -8.62
C MET A 302 -22.17 -16.62 -8.70
N TYR A 303 -22.03 -17.30 -9.85
CA TYR A 303 -22.67 -18.59 -10.06
C TYR A 303 -22.05 -19.67 -9.18
N LYS A 304 -20.71 -19.79 -9.11
CA LYS A 304 -20.05 -20.88 -8.36
C LYS A 304 -19.98 -20.61 -6.86
N ARG A 305 -19.67 -19.39 -6.41
CA ARG A 305 -19.42 -19.04 -5.00
C ARG A 305 -20.51 -18.21 -4.32
N GLY A 306 -21.56 -17.80 -5.04
CA GLY A 306 -22.64 -17.00 -4.45
C GLY A 306 -22.29 -15.55 -4.13
N TYR A 307 -21.14 -15.03 -4.56
CA TYR A 307 -20.72 -13.67 -4.23
C TYR A 307 -21.42 -12.65 -5.12
N VAL A 308 -22.06 -11.68 -4.48
CA VAL A 308 -22.98 -10.73 -5.11
C VAL A 308 -22.97 -9.38 -4.41
N ARG A 309 -23.73 -8.44 -4.99
CA ARG A 309 -23.95 -7.07 -4.52
C ARG A 309 -22.71 -6.18 -4.61
N ASN A 310 -22.97 -4.93 -4.95
CA ASN A 310 -21.98 -3.88 -5.00
C ASN A 310 -21.71 -3.32 -3.59
N ILE A 311 -20.56 -2.69 -3.44
CA ILE A 311 -20.30 -1.80 -2.31
C ILE A 311 -21.14 -0.54 -2.50
N PRO A 312 -21.90 -0.07 -1.49
CA PRO A 312 -22.72 1.13 -1.62
C PRO A 312 -21.90 2.35 -2.07
N GLY A 313 -22.30 2.95 -3.20
CA GLY A 313 -21.58 4.08 -3.80
C GLY A 313 -20.63 3.70 -4.95
N ALA A 314 -20.43 2.41 -5.22
CA ALA A 314 -19.64 1.93 -6.35
C ALA A 314 -20.41 0.85 -7.15
N PRO A 315 -20.03 0.58 -8.42
CA PRO A 315 -20.50 -0.63 -9.13
C PRO A 315 -19.99 -1.91 -8.45
N MET A 316 -20.63 -3.04 -8.73
CA MET A 316 -20.14 -4.36 -8.32
C MET A 316 -18.92 -4.76 -9.15
N CYS A 317 -18.94 -4.48 -10.45
CA CYS A 317 -17.79 -4.65 -11.33
C CYS A 317 -17.66 -3.47 -12.30
N GLY A 318 -16.42 -3.08 -12.58
CA GLY A 318 -16.10 -1.99 -13.50
C GLY A 318 -14.63 -1.96 -13.91
N CYS A 319 -14.28 -1.04 -14.79
CA CYS A 319 -12.90 -0.62 -14.98
C CYS A 319 -12.31 -0.19 -13.64
N LEU A 320 -11.03 -0.44 -13.42
CA LEU A 320 -10.39 -0.18 -12.12
C LEU A 320 -10.52 1.27 -11.66
N GLU A 321 -10.52 2.25 -12.57
CA GLU A 321 -10.72 3.66 -12.24
C GLU A 321 -12.12 3.99 -11.69
N GLN A 322 -13.11 3.13 -11.94
CA GLN A 322 -14.49 3.28 -11.47
C GLN A 322 -14.80 2.47 -10.21
N MET A 323 -13.84 1.67 -9.75
CA MET A 323 -13.99 0.78 -8.60
C MET A 323 -13.48 1.44 -7.32
N PRO A 324 -13.89 0.96 -6.13
CA PRO A 324 -13.38 1.46 -4.86
C PRO A 324 -11.87 1.32 -4.73
N VAL A 325 -11.27 2.15 -3.87
CA VAL A 325 -9.86 2.03 -3.49
C VAL A 325 -9.72 0.94 -2.44
N VAL A 326 -8.83 -0.01 -2.69
CA VAL A 326 -8.68 -1.21 -1.86
C VAL A 326 -7.20 -1.51 -1.57
N THR A 327 -6.90 -2.31 -0.53
CA THR A 327 -5.53 -2.77 -0.26
C THR A 327 -5.14 -3.93 -1.16
N ARG A 328 -6.09 -4.72 -1.66
CA ARG A 328 -5.81 -5.92 -2.44
C ARG A 328 -6.95 -6.29 -3.39
N SER A 329 -6.60 -6.98 -4.47
CA SER A 329 -7.54 -7.76 -5.26
C SER A 329 -6.90 -9.08 -5.65
N ASP A 330 -7.64 -10.19 -5.56
CA ASP A 330 -7.29 -11.42 -6.26
C ASP A 330 -7.29 -11.17 -7.78
N CYS A 331 -6.69 -12.07 -8.58
CA CYS A 331 -6.85 -11.97 -10.02
C CYS A 331 -6.82 -13.27 -10.82
N THR A 332 -7.49 -13.21 -11.97
CA THR A 332 -7.47 -14.24 -13.01
C THR A 332 -6.79 -13.69 -14.25
N GLN A 333 -5.98 -14.52 -14.92
CA GLN A 333 -5.50 -14.30 -16.26
C GLN A 333 -6.09 -15.33 -17.22
N VAL A 334 -6.14 -14.99 -18.50
CA VAL A 334 -6.48 -15.92 -19.57
C VAL A 334 -5.21 -16.41 -20.25
N ASP A 335 -5.06 -17.73 -20.36
CA ASP A 335 -4.01 -18.35 -21.17
C ASP A 335 -4.67 -18.88 -22.45
N VAL A 336 -4.31 -18.28 -23.58
CA VAL A 336 -5.01 -18.49 -24.86
C VAL A 336 -4.10 -19.18 -25.86
N THR A 337 -4.58 -20.30 -26.41
CA THR A 337 -3.99 -20.92 -27.60
C THR A 337 -4.94 -20.78 -28.76
N GLU A 338 -4.49 -20.16 -29.85
CA GLU A 338 -5.28 -20.00 -31.07
C GLU A 338 -4.74 -20.88 -32.19
N ASN A 339 -5.61 -21.26 -33.10
CA ASN A 339 -5.24 -21.84 -34.38
C ASN A 339 -5.62 -20.86 -35.48
N TYR A 340 -4.66 -20.60 -36.36
CA TYR A 340 -4.87 -19.75 -37.51
C TYR A 340 -4.93 -20.55 -38.79
N ARG A 341 -5.89 -20.19 -39.62
CA ARG A 341 -6.11 -20.80 -40.93
C ARG A 341 -5.92 -19.76 -42.02
N PHE A 342 -4.92 -19.98 -42.88
CA PHE A 342 -4.53 -19.09 -43.96
C PHE A 342 -4.84 -19.74 -45.30
N VAL A 343 -5.73 -19.13 -46.09
CA VAL A 343 -6.14 -19.63 -47.40
C VAL A 343 -5.55 -18.77 -48.51
N HIS A 344 -4.69 -19.38 -49.34
CA HIS A 344 -4.22 -18.75 -50.58
C HIS A 344 -5.10 -19.18 -51.75
N LYS A 345 -5.55 -18.21 -52.57
CA LYS A 345 -6.39 -18.44 -53.75
C LYS A 345 -5.54 -18.28 -55.01
N ASP A 346 -5.67 -19.22 -55.94
CA ASP A 346 -4.87 -19.22 -57.17
C ASP A 346 -5.02 -17.90 -57.95
N GLY A 347 -3.89 -17.31 -58.33
CA GLY A 347 -3.83 -16.04 -59.07
C GLY A 347 -4.18 -14.78 -58.25
N VAL A 348 -4.40 -14.89 -56.94
CA VAL A 348 -4.67 -13.75 -56.05
C VAL A 348 -3.54 -13.64 -55.02
N PRO A 349 -2.78 -12.52 -54.99
CA PRO A 349 -1.72 -12.35 -54.00
C PRO A 349 -2.28 -12.22 -52.58
N GLY A 350 -1.55 -12.74 -51.60
CA GLY A 350 -1.88 -12.70 -50.18
C GLY A 350 -2.66 -13.92 -49.68
N PHE A 351 -3.18 -13.80 -48.46
CA PHE A 351 -3.95 -14.83 -47.77
C PHE A 351 -5.27 -14.25 -47.26
N ASP A 352 -6.29 -15.10 -47.26
CA ASP A 352 -7.53 -14.92 -46.52
C ASP A 352 -7.37 -15.69 -45.19
N ALA A 353 -7.23 -14.98 -44.08
CA ALA A 353 -6.87 -15.56 -42.79
C ALA A 353 -8.04 -15.46 -41.79
N SER A 354 -8.18 -16.49 -40.95
CA SER A 354 -9.18 -16.54 -39.89
C SER A 354 -8.63 -17.26 -38.66
N VAL A 355 -9.13 -16.88 -37.48
CA VAL A 355 -8.99 -17.69 -36.26
C VAL A 355 -9.99 -18.86 -36.38
N ASP A 356 -9.48 -20.08 -36.51
CA ASP A 356 -10.33 -21.28 -36.73
C ASP A 356 -10.84 -21.85 -35.41
N ARG A 357 -9.95 -21.95 -34.41
CA ARG A 357 -10.26 -22.37 -33.04
C ARG A 357 -9.45 -21.56 -32.03
N ALA A 358 -10.00 -21.42 -30.83
CA ALA A 358 -9.30 -20.92 -29.66
C ALA A 358 -9.53 -21.87 -28.47
N THR A 359 -8.54 -21.97 -27.60
CA THR A 359 -8.64 -22.64 -26.30
C THR A 359 -8.24 -21.64 -25.25
N ILE A 360 -9.12 -21.39 -24.29
CA ILE A 360 -9.01 -20.33 -23.29
C ILE A 360 -9.04 -21.00 -21.92
N GLU A 361 -7.93 -20.89 -21.20
CA GLU A 361 -7.82 -21.36 -19.83
C GLU A 361 -7.87 -20.18 -18.86
N PHE A 362 -8.66 -20.31 -17.79
CA PHE A 362 -8.76 -19.32 -16.74
C PHE A 362 -7.90 -19.76 -15.56
N ASN A 363 -6.79 -19.06 -15.33
CA ASN A 363 -5.83 -19.40 -14.29
C ASN A 363 -5.66 -18.23 -13.33
N SER A 364 -5.28 -18.52 -12.08
CA SER A 364 -4.80 -17.47 -11.20
C SER A 364 -3.64 -16.74 -11.87
N CYS A 365 -3.73 -15.42 -11.88
CA CYS A 365 -2.71 -14.56 -12.47
C CYS A 365 -1.33 -14.81 -11.84
N GLN A 366 -0.29 -14.74 -12.66
CA GLN A 366 1.10 -14.87 -12.22
C GLN A 366 1.68 -13.49 -11.92
N GLY A 367 2.01 -13.24 -10.66
CA GLY A 367 2.52 -11.95 -10.19
C GLY A 367 4.03 -11.94 -9.96
N THR A 368 4.60 -10.76 -9.73
CA THR A 368 6.01 -10.62 -9.29
C THR A 368 6.19 -11.05 -7.83
N ASP A 369 7.44 -11.27 -7.41
CA ASP A 369 7.82 -11.49 -6.00
C ASP A 369 7.11 -12.67 -5.32
N ASP A 370 6.86 -13.75 -6.08
CA ASP A 370 6.10 -14.94 -5.66
C ASP A 370 4.66 -14.63 -5.18
N ARG A 371 4.10 -13.47 -5.57
CA ARG A 371 2.73 -13.06 -5.24
C ARG A 371 1.76 -13.34 -6.37
N ASN A 372 1.53 -14.63 -6.62
CA ASN A 372 0.50 -15.08 -7.53
C ASN A 372 -0.90 -14.81 -6.96
N ASN A 373 -1.91 -14.72 -7.84
CA ASN A 373 -3.29 -14.39 -7.47
C ASN A 373 -3.41 -13.00 -6.80
N ASP A 374 -2.65 -12.00 -7.26
CA ASP A 374 -2.68 -10.63 -6.74
C ASP A 374 -2.58 -9.61 -7.89
N LEU A 375 -3.62 -8.78 -8.05
CA LEU A 375 -3.79 -7.92 -9.23
C LEU A 375 -2.70 -6.87 -9.35
N LEU A 376 -2.28 -6.27 -8.25
CA LEU A 376 -1.21 -5.28 -8.27
C LEU A 376 0.11 -5.92 -8.74
N HIS A 377 0.42 -7.12 -8.24
CA HIS A 377 1.64 -7.84 -8.64
C HIS A 377 1.59 -8.42 -10.05
N TYR A 378 0.40 -8.75 -10.55
CA TYR A 378 0.20 -9.11 -11.95
C TYR A 378 0.44 -7.91 -12.88
N LEU A 379 -0.09 -6.73 -12.54
CA LEU A 379 0.16 -5.49 -13.29
C LEU A 379 1.64 -5.09 -13.25
N LYS A 380 2.33 -5.27 -12.11
CA LYS A 380 3.80 -5.10 -12.02
C LYS A 380 4.55 -6.00 -13.01
N ARG A 381 4.08 -7.23 -13.21
CA ARG A 381 4.66 -8.13 -14.21
C ARG A 381 4.43 -7.59 -15.63
N LEU A 382 3.19 -7.23 -15.97
CA LEU A 382 2.87 -6.69 -17.30
C LEU A 382 3.68 -5.43 -17.64
N GLU A 383 3.93 -4.55 -16.66
CA GLU A 383 4.78 -3.38 -16.83
C GLU A 383 6.24 -3.78 -17.11
N SER A 384 6.78 -4.72 -16.34
CA SER A 384 8.15 -5.21 -16.52
C SER A 384 8.39 -5.92 -17.86
N GLU A 385 7.33 -6.50 -18.43
CA GLU A 385 7.30 -7.13 -19.75
C GLU A 385 7.11 -6.11 -20.88
N GLY A 386 6.82 -4.84 -20.56
CA GLY A 386 6.54 -3.77 -21.52
C GLY A 386 5.13 -3.82 -22.12
N SER A 387 4.23 -4.61 -21.52
CA SER A 387 2.85 -4.79 -21.99
C SER A 387 1.93 -3.67 -21.53
N ILE A 388 2.25 -2.96 -20.45
CA ILE A 388 1.52 -1.77 -20.02
C ILE A 388 2.47 -0.60 -19.70
N ALA A 389 1.99 0.63 -19.84
CA ALA A 389 2.75 1.81 -19.49
C ALA A 389 3.07 1.91 -17.99
N THR A 390 4.28 2.37 -17.65
CA THR A 390 4.70 2.62 -16.26
C THR A 390 3.76 3.60 -15.53
N SER A 391 3.25 4.63 -16.22
CA SER A 391 2.29 5.58 -15.66
C SER A 391 0.96 4.94 -15.25
N THR A 392 0.54 3.89 -15.96
CA THR A 392 -0.65 3.11 -15.60
C THR A 392 -0.43 2.42 -14.26
N LEU A 393 0.71 1.74 -14.09
CA LEU A 393 1.04 1.07 -12.84
C LEU A 393 1.18 2.05 -11.66
N GLU A 394 1.85 3.19 -11.86
CA GLU A 394 1.99 4.23 -10.83
C GLU A 394 0.63 4.74 -10.35
N THR A 395 -0.31 4.95 -11.27
CA THR A 395 -1.67 5.38 -10.96
C THR A 395 -2.41 4.31 -10.17
N VAL A 396 -2.30 3.03 -10.58
CA VAL A 396 -2.93 1.92 -9.87
C VAL A 396 -2.41 1.79 -8.44
N GLU A 397 -1.09 1.79 -8.24
CA GLU A 397 -0.47 1.60 -6.92
C GLU A 397 -0.75 2.75 -5.96
N SER A 398 -0.92 3.97 -6.48
CA SER A 398 -1.13 5.17 -5.66
C SER A 398 -2.60 5.45 -5.38
N ASN A 399 -3.51 5.09 -6.30
CA ASN A 399 -4.91 5.54 -6.24
C ASN A 399 -5.96 4.44 -6.18
N HIS A 400 -5.63 3.18 -6.50
CA HIS A 400 -6.65 2.13 -6.64
C HIS A 400 -6.37 0.87 -5.82
N ILE A 401 -5.14 0.32 -5.89
CA ILE A 401 -4.75 -0.89 -5.16
C ILE A 401 -3.48 -0.61 -4.36
N LEU A 402 -3.63 -0.37 -3.07
CA LEU A 402 -2.56 0.19 -2.24
C LEU A 402 -1.53 -0.84 -1.75
N GLY A 403 -1.88 -2.13 -1.71
CA GLY A 403 -1.07 -3.22 -1.14
C GLY A 403 -1.27 -3.38 0.39
N HIS A 404 -0.72 -4.47 0.95
CA HIS A 404 -0.95 -4.96 2.33
C HIS A 404 -0.32 -4.15 3.49
N SER A 405 -0.50 -2.84 3.53
CA SER A 405 -0.04 -1.99 4.65
C SER A 405 -1.15 -1.01 5.04
N ASN A 406 -1.01 -0.29 6.18
CA ASN A 406 -1.96 0.71 6.69
C ASN A 406 -2.19 1.93 5.75
N LYS A 407 -2.02 1.76 4.44
CA LYS A 407 -2.14 2.78 3.41
C LYS A 407 -3.58 3.27 3.19
N CYS A 408 -4.61 2.53 3.59
CA CYS A 408 -5.98 3.06 3.54
C CYS A 408 -6.11 4.37 4.32
N TYR A 409 -5.48 4.43 5.49
CA TYR A 409 -5.44 5.62 6.31
C TYR A 409 -4.69 6.76 5.62
N ASP A 410 -3.47 6.48 5.13
CA ASP A 410 -2.65 7.47 4.43
C ASP A 410 -3.37 8.03 3.20
N LYS A 411 -4.04 7.17 2.43
CA LYS A 411 -4.78 7.56 1.23
C LYS A 411 -6.04 8.37 1.54
N THR A 412 -6.78 7.96 2.59
CA THR A 412 -7.93 8.72 3.09
C THR A 412 -7.50 10.11 3.52
N LEU A 413 -6.40 10.21 4.26
CA LEU A 413 -5.86 11.48 4.72
C LEU A 413 -5.38 12.36 3.56
N GLU A 414 -4.62 11.81 2.62
CA GLU A 414 -4.18 12.50 1.41
C GLU A 414 -5.40 13.09 0.67
N THR A 415 -6.43 12.27 0.44
CA THR A 415 -7.67 12.68 -0.23
C THR A 415 -8.36 13.81 0.55
N MET A 416 -8.48 13.70 1.88
CA MET A 416 -9.08 14.75 2.71
C MET A 416 -8.31 16.08 2.59
N LEU A 417 -6.98 16.04 2.63
CA LEU A 417 -6.16 17.25 2.50
C LEU A 417 -6.27 17.87 1.10
N GLU A 418 -6.29 17.07 0.05
CA GLU A 418 -6.50 17.53 -1.33
C GLU A 418 -7.85 18.24 -1.52
N GLN A 419 -8.88 17.77 -0.83
CA GLN A 419 -10.21 18.38 -0.83
C GLN A 419 -10.33 19.60 0.11
N GLY A 420 -9.23 20.01 0.76
CA GLY A 420 -9.17 21.18 1.62
C GLY A 420 -9.78 20.97 3.00
N TYR A 421 -10.00 19.72 3.43
CA TYR A 421 -10.31 19.44 4.83
C TYR A 421 -9.06 19.71 5.66
N MET A 422 -9.21 20.50 6.72
CA MET A 422 -8.15 20.81 7.66
C MET A 422 -8.38 20.07 8.97
N TRP A 423 -7.29 19.77 9.68
CA TRP A 423 -7.35 19.20 11.02
C TRP A 423 -8.18 20.09 11.95
N ALA A 424 -9.02 19.47 12.79
CA ALA A 424 -9.87 20.20 13.74
C ALA A 424 -9.09 20.94 14.86
N TYR A 425 -7.75 20.83 14.89
CA TYR A 425 -6.91 21.43 15.93
C TYR A 425 -5.51 21.80 15.42
N GLU A 426 -5.29 23.09 15.17
CA GLU A 426 -3.95 23.69 15.03
C GLU A 426 -3.75 24.67 16.20
N PRO A 427 -2.82 24.42 17.13
CA PRO A 427 -2.54 25.36 18.20
C PRO A 427 -1.82 26.60 17.63
N ASP A 428 -2.13 27.79 18.15
CA ASP A 428 -1.46 29.02 17.72
C ASP A 428 0.06 28.88 17.95
N PRO A 429 0.87 28.91 16.88
CA PRO A 429 2.32 28.71 17.00
C PRO A 429 3.02 29.85 17.74
N ASN A 430 2.36 30.99 17.96
CA ASN A 430 2.88 32.08 18.79
C ASN A 430 2.69 31.83 20.29
N GLU A 431 1.77 30.93 20.66
CA GLU A 431 1.49 30.57 22.05
C GLU A 431 2.10 29.21 22.41
N TRP A 432 2.06 28.25 21.49
CA TRP A 432 2.41 26.86 21.75
C TRP A 432 3.46 26.34 20.76
N ALA A 433 4.47 25.69 21.31
CA ALA A 433 5.46 24.95 20.54
C ALA A 433 5.29 23.45 20.77
N THR A 434 5.26 22.69 19.68
CA THR A 434 5.09 21.23 19.70
C THR A 434 6.34 20.55 20.23
N ILE A 435 6.16 19.57 21.11
CA ILE A 435 7.21 18.69 21.63
C ILE A 435 7.20 17.39 20.84
N ASP A 436 6.12 16.63 20.92
CA ASP A 436 5.98 15.32 20.28
C ASP A 436 4.49 14.95 20.16
N GLY A 437 4.15 13.99 19.30
CA GLY A 437 2.79 13.50 19.08
C GLY A 437 2.72 12.11 18.44
N ILE A 438 1.55 11.47 18.55
CA ILE A 438 1.17 10.23 17.84
C ILE A 438 -0.09 10.43 17.02
N GLY A 439 -0.28 9.52 16.07
CA GLY A 439 -1.35 9.56 15.09
C GLY A 439 -1.33 10.86 14.31
N GLN A 440 -2.49 11.50 14.21
CA GLN A 440 -2.75 12.72 13.49
C GLN A 440 -1.98 13.95 14.00
N LEU A 441 -1.50 13.91 15.25
CA LEU A 441 -0.82 15.05 15.86
C LEU A 441 0.71 14.90 15.92
N ARG A 442 1.28 13.91 15.20
CA ARG A 442 2.73 13.71 15.16
C ARG A 442 3.42 14.84 14.36
N PRO A 443 4.37 15.58 14.96
CA PRO A 443 5.10 16.62 14.25
C PRO A 443 6.15 16.04 13.30
N GLU A 444 6.53 16.82 12.26
CA GLU A 444 7.64 16.48 11.37
C GLU A 444 8.98 16.34 12.12
N THR A 445 9.19 17.20 13.12
CA THR A 445 10.42 17.22 13.94
C THR A 445 10.08 17.09 15.42
N PRO A 446 9.90 15.86 15.94
CA PRO A 446 9.67 15.64 17.36
C PRO A 446 10.92 15.90 18.20
N VAL A 447 10.71 16.32 19.45
CA VAL A 447 11.73 16.43 20.49
C VAL A 447 11.79 15.11 21.24
N ASP A 448 12.66 14.21 20.77
CA ASP A 448 12.84 12.86 21.31
C ASP A 448 14.03 12.71 22.28
N ASP A 449 14.74 13.79 22.58
CA ASP A 449 15.83 13.82 23.57
C ASP A 449 15.27 14.21 24.95
N PRO A 450 15.29 13.29 25.96
CA PRO A 450 14.73 13.56 27.27
C PRO A 450 15.47 14.64 28.06
N LEU A 451 16.79 14.77 27.89
CA LEU A 451 17.59 15.78 28.59
C LEU A 451 17.31 17.15 28.00
N TYR A 452 17.25 17.25 26.68
CA TYR A 452 16.88 18.48 26.00
C TYR A 452 15.44 18.91 26.31
N PHE A 453 14.50 17.95 26.37
CA PHE A 453 13.13 18.25 26.79
C PHE A 453 13.08 18.82 28.22
N LYS A 454 13.92 18.31 29.13
CA LYS A 454 14.06 18.88 30.47
C LYS A 454 14.63 20.31 30.45
N GLU A 455 15.63 20.61 29.64
CA GLU A 455 16.15 22.00 29.46
C GLU A 455 15.06 22.92 28.92
N ILE A 456 14.27 22.41 27.98
CA ILE A 456 13.10 23.08 27.45
C ILE A 456 12.17 23.40 28.62
N LEU A 457 11.62 22.43 29.32
CA LEU A 457 10.63 22.67 30.37
C LEU A 457 11.17 23.62 31.48
N SER A 458 12.45 23.48 31.84
CA SER A 458 13.09 24.27 32.91
C SER A 458 13.36 25.73 32.54
N SER A 459 13.41 26.06 31.24
CA SER A 459 13.63 27.44 30.77
C SER A 459 12.34 28.27 30.68
N ARG A 460 11.17 27.66 30.86
CA ARG A 460 9.88 28.37 30.78
C ARG A 460 9.59 29.12 32.07
N THR A 461 8.86 30.22 31.93
CA THR A 461 8.36 30.96 33.10
C THR A 461 7.33 30.12 33.85
N ASN A 462 6.46 29.41 33.12
CA ASN A 462 5.56 28.41 33.69
C ASN A 462 5.98 27.02 33.17
N PRO A 463 6.44 26.09 34.02
CA PRO A 463 6.83 24.76 33.60
C PRO A 463 5.57 23.89 33.36
N ILE A 464 4.84 24.23 32.30
CA ILE A 464 3.57 23.63 31.90
C ILE A 464 3.77 22.79 30.64
N ILE A 465 3.27 21.56 30.67
CA ILE A 465 3.10 20.68 29.52
C ILE A 465 1.60 20.63 29.22
N ARG A 466 1.22 21.07 28.03
CA ARG A 466 -0.14 20.93 27.51
C ARG A 466 -0.26 19.62 26.75
N ARG A 467 -1.28 18.82 27.05
CA ARG A 467 -1.65 17.62 26.29
C ARG A 467 -2.97 17.85 25.57
N VAL A 468 -2.98 17.54 24.29
CA VAL A 468 -4.19 17.59 23.45
C VAL A 468 -4.54 16.19 22.98
N CYS A 469 -5.82 15.85 23.01
CA CYS A 469 -6.34 14.57 22.57
C CYS A 469 -7.77 14.72 22.04
N PRO A 470 -7.98 14.98 20.74
CA PRO A 470 -9.31 15.25 20.17
C PRO A 470 -10.32 14.14 20.44
N ASN A 471 -9.85 12.89 20.43
CA ASN A 471 -10.67 11.69 20.59
C ASN A 471 -10.93 11.31 22.07
N CYS A 472 -10.31 12.00 23.02
CA CYS A 472 -10.54 11.76 24.45
C CYS A 472 -11.90 12.29 24.90
N VAL A 473 -12.33 11.86 26.10
CA VAL A 473 -13.55 12.40 26.73
C VAL A 473 -13.38 13.91 26.96
N ALA A 474 -14.49 14.65 27.05
CA ALA A 474 -14.49 16.11 27.02
C ALA A 474 -13.52 16.78 28.03
N SER A 475 -13.37 16.23 29.24
CA SER A 475 -12.43 16.75 30.25
C SER A 475 -10.94 16.51 29.94
N HIS A 476 -10.63 15.61 29.00
CA HIS A 476 -9.29 15.15 28.67
C HIS A 476 -8.81 15.57 27.29
N ARG A 477 -9.63 16.34 26.56
CA ARG A 477 -9.28 16.85 25.23
C ARG A 477 -8.16 17.87 25.26
N ASP A 478 -8.06 18.64 26.35
CA ASP A 478 -7.03 19.65 26.58
C ASP A 478 -6.70 19.68 28.08
N ILE A 479 -5.49 19.27 28.45
CA ILE A 479 -5.04 19.11 29.84
C ILE A 479 -3.72 19.85 30.03
N TYR A 480 -3.56 20.54 31.13
CA TYR A 480 -2.34 21.27 31.48
C TYR A 480 -1.69 20.63 32.71
N TYR A 481 -0.57 19.93 32.51
CA TYR A 481 0.32 19.46 33.59
C TYR A 481 1.24 20.61 33.98
N LYS A 482 1.16 21.10 35.22
CA LYS A 482 2.11 22.08 35.74
C LYS A 482 3.04 21.43 36.75
N ARG A 483 4.33 21.54 36.51
CA ARG A 483 5.35 21.10 37.45
C ARG A 483 5.49 22.11 38.61
N LEU A 484 5.56 21.62 39.84
CA LEU A 484 5.71 22.43 41.06
C LEU A 484 7.13 22.38 41.64
N THR A 485 7.90 21.33 41.33
CA THR A 485 9.28 21.14 41.78
C THR A 485 10.22 20.95 40.59
N PRO A 486 11.53 21.26 40.66
CA PRO A 486 12.44 21.00 39.54
C PRO A 486 12.42 19.53 39.10
N VAL A 487 12.54 19.26 37.80
CA VAL A 487 12.66 17.89 37.27
C VAL A 487 14.00 17.30 37.70
N PRO A 488 14.03 16.17 38.43
CA PRO A 488 15.28 15.52 38.84
C PRO A 488 16.19 15.14 37.66
N ASP A 489 17.49 14.96 37.91
CA ASP A 489 18.49 14.60 36.87
C ASP A 489 18.36 13.16 36.36
N ASP A 490 17.71 12.29 37.12
CA ASP A 490 17.45 10.88 36.85
C ASP A 490 16.00 10.59 36.43
N MET A 491 15.15 11.63 36.31
CA MET A 491 13.77 11.51 35.86
C MET A 491 13.66 11.72 34.34
N ASP A 492 13.24 10.67 33.62
CA ASP A 492 12.82 10.78 32.22
C ASP A 492 11.35 11.23 32.15
N ILE A 493 11.14 12.55 32.28
CA ILE A 493 9.79 13.12 32.25
C ILE A 493 9.11 12.94 30.88
N LEU A 494 9.88 12.79 29.79
CA LEU A 494 9.33 12.56 28.46
C LEU A 494 8.68 11.18 28.37
N ASP A 495 9.34 10.12 28.87
CA ASP A 495 8.74 8.78 28.98
C ASP A 495 7.54 8.77 29.93
N TYR A 496 7.53 9.63 30.95
CA TYR A 496 6.37 9.74 31.85
C TYR A 496 5.12 10.24 31.11
N MET A 497 5.29 11.22 30.23
CA MET A 497 4.21 11.72 29.39
C MET A 497 3.81 10.68 28.33
N LYS A 498 4.79 10.05 27.66
CA LYS A 498 4.56 9.19 26.49
C LYS A 498 4.08 7.78 26.85
N ASN A 499 4.65 7.12 27.86
CA ASN A 499 4.46 5.67 28.06
C ASN A 499 4.28 5.19 29.51
N LYS A 500 4.77 5.90 30.53
CA LYS A 500 4.75 5.42 31.93
C LYS A 500 4.47 6.50 32.96
N TRP A 501 3.27 6.51 33.47
CA TRP A 501 2.83 7.47 34.48
C TRP A 501 3.14 6.98 35.90
N LEU A 502 4.36 7.18 36.39
CA LEU A 502 4.82 6.66 37.69
C LEU A 502 4.72 7.72 38.81
N GLU A 503 4.70 7.25 40.06
CA GLU A 503 4.61 8.08 41.28
C GLU A 503 5.98 8.65 41.70
N GLU A 504 7.07 7.97 41.35
CA GLU A 504 8.43 8.36 41.72
C GLU A 504 8.75 9.76 41.19
N HIS A 505 9.05 10.69 42.11
CA HIS A 505 9.27 12.13 41.83
C HIS A 505 8.13 12.84 41.08
N ASN A 506 6.93 12.26 41.10
CA ASN A 506 5.77 12.74 40.37
C ASN A 506 4.51 12.49 41.20
N VAL A 507 4.45 13.09 42.38
CA VAL A 507 3.29 13.02 43.29
C VAL A 507 2.37 14.24 43.10
N MET A 508 1.10 14.03 42.72
CA MET A 508 0.12 15.12 42.56
C MET A 508 -0.04 15.94 43.87
N GLY A 509 -0.13 17.26 43.76
CA GLY A 509 -0.21 18.19 44.89
C GLY A 509 1.13 18.45 45.59
N THR A 510 2.18 17.70 45.25
CA THR A 510 3.56 17.91 45.76
C THR A 510 4.48 18.34 44.63
N ASP A 511 4.52 17.53 43.58
CA ASP A 511 5.43 17.64 42.45
C ASP A 511 4.77 18.25 41.20
N PHE A 512 3.46 18.05 41.05
CA PHE A 512 2.67 18.61 39.94
C PHE A 512 1.21 18.81 40.32
N ASN A 513 0.50 19.62 39.54
CA ASN A 513 -0.97 19.67 39.50
C ASN A 513 -1.47 19.62 38.05
N LEU A 514 -2.73 19.19 37.86
CA LEU A 514 -3.40 19.17 36.56
C LEU A 514 -4.53 20.19 36.53
N PHE A 515 -4.75 20.79 35.36
CA PHE A 515 -5.74 21.83 35.17
C PHE A 515 -6.48 21.64 33.85
N SER A 516 -7.74 22.08 33.82
CA SER A 516 -8.59 22.05 32.63
C SER A 516 -8.44 23.29 31.74
N SER A 517 -7.68 24.30 32.18
CA SER A 517 -7.41 25.51 31.40
C SER A 517 -6.01 26.03 31.65
N TYR A 518 -5.43 26.69 30.65
CA TYR A 518 -4.12 27.34 30.76
C TYR A 518 -4.11 28.43 31.84
N ALA A 519 -5.18 29.24 31.91
CA ALA A 519 -5.29 30.31 32.90
C ALA A 519 -5.31 29.76 34.33
N ASP A 520 -6.01 28.66 34.57
CA ASP A 520 -6.01 27.96 35.86
C ASP A 520 -4.62 27.43 36.22
N ALA A 521 -3.92 26.82 35.25
CA ALA A 521 -2.55 26.33 35.45
C ALA A 521 -1.59 27.47 35.82
N VAL A 522 -1.60 28.58 35.10
CA VAL A 522 -0.74 29.74 35.39
C VAL A 522 -1.02 30.30 36.79
N ASN A 523 -2.29 30.37 37.20
CA ASN A 523 -2.71 30.97 38.48
C ASN A 523 -2.82 29.98 39.65
N ASP A 524 -2.52 28.70 39.45
CA ASP A 524 -2.72 27.62 40.43
C ASP A 524 -4.17 27.56 40.98
N ALA A 525 -5.15 27.81 40.10
CA ALA A 525 -6.57 27.81 40.45
C ALA A 525 -7.25 26.51 39.98
N ASN A 526 -8.21 26.00 40.75
CA ASN A 526 -9.05 24.85 40.37
C ASN A 526 -8.28 23.60 39.89
N PRO A 527 -7.26 23.12 40.64
CA PRO A 527 -6.53 21.90 40.26
C PRO A 527 -7.46 20.68 40.29
N TRP A 528 -7.16 19.68 39.47
CA TRP A 528 -7.84 18.39 39.49
C TRP A 528 -7.66 17.70 40.85
N GLU A 529 -8.70 16.98 41.28
CA GLU A 529 -8.76 16.41 42.64
C GLU A 529 -8.25 14.97 42.73
N TYR A 530 -8.14 14.24 41.61
CA TYR A 530 -7.77 12.81 41.62
C TYR A 530 -6.72 12.44 40.59
N CYS A 531 -5.75 11.61 41.00
CA CYS A 531 -4.79 10.99 40.09
C CYS A 531 -4.28 9.63 40.61
N ASN A 532 -3.94 8.73 39.70
CA ASN A 532 -3.33 7.43 39.97
C ASN A 532 -2.16 7.15 39.02
N TYR A 533 -1.40 6.07 39.25
CA TYR A 533 -0.14 5.78 38.56
C TYR A 533 -0.08 4.36 37.99
N GLY A 534 0.78 4.14 36.99
CA GLY A 534 1.25 2.84 36.53
C GLY A 534 1.80 2.86 35.10
N TYR A 535 1.92 1.69 34.47
CA TYR A 535 2.68 1.49 33.21
C TYR A 535 1.91 1.83 31.92
N VAL A 536 1.29 3.01 31.87
CA VAL A 536 0.72 3.67 30.68
C VAL A 536 1.04 5.16 30.76
N GLY A 537 1.09 5.89 29.64
CA GLY A 537 1.42 7.31 29.62
C GLY A 537 0.41 8.19 30.35
N PHE A 538 0.77 9.46 30.50
CA PHE A 538 -0.08 10.50 31.07
C PHE A 538 -1.46 10.55 30.36
N PRO A 539 -2.58 10.85 31.06
CA PRO A 539 -2.74 11.03 32.49
C PRO A 539 -3.24 9.78 33.23
N ARG A 540 -3.02 8.56 32.70
CA ARG A 540 -3.65 7.33 33.23
C ARG A 540 -5.17 7.49 33.45
N ASP A 541 -5.64 7.49 34.69
CA ASP A 541 -7.06 7.63 35.07
C ASP A 541 -7.33 8.87 35.93
N CYS A 542 -6.44 9.88 35.88
CA CYS A 542 -6.60 11.13 36.62
C CYS A 542 -7.84 11.90 36.12
N GLY A 543 -8.45 12.74 36.97
CA GLY A 543 -9.66 13.46 36.57
C GLY A 543 -10.01 14.64 37.48
N PRO A 544 -10.78 15.62 36.98
CA PRO A 544 -11.01 16.90 37.67
C PRO A 544 -11.70 16.76 39.03
N GLY A 545 -12.61 15.79 39.19
CA GLY A 545 -13.33 15.53 40.46
C GLY A 545 -13.32 14.06 40.89
N GLY A 546 -12.50 13.21 40.27
CA GLY A 546 -12.49 11.77 40.51
C GLY A 546 -11.87 10.95 39.38
N TYR A 547 -11.98 9.63 39.48
CA TYR A 547 -11.47 8.66 38.50
C TYR A 547 -12.13 8.82 37.12
N VAL A 548 -11.33 8.96 36.06
CA VAL A 548 -11.79 8.98 34.67
C VAL A 548 -10.85 8.13 33.79
N GLY A 549 -11.22 6.86 33.59
CA GLY A 549 -10.37 5.91 32.87
C GLY A 549 -10.39 6.06 31.34
N SER A 550 -9.54 5.29 30.67
CA SER A 550 -9.42 5.17 29.20
C SER A 550 -9.01 6.45 28.45
N ASN A 551 -8.33 7.39 29.13
CA ASN A 551 -7.83 8.64 28.51
C ASN A 551 -6.30 8.73 28.41
N TRP A 552 -5.58 7.65 28.70
CA TRP A 552 -4.11 7.57 28.62
C TRP A 552 -3.60 7.38 27.19
N ASN A 553 -2.29 7.56 26.98
CA ASN A 553 -1.61 7.30 25.72
C ASN A 553 -0.40 6.36 25.88
N ARG A 554 0.09 5.84 24.75
CA ARG A 554 1.31 5.02 24.70
C ARG A 554 1.94 5.06 23.30
N TRP A 555 3.24 5.34 23.23
CA TRP A 555 4.01 5.35 21.97
C TRP A 555 4.52 3.95 21.62
N TYR A 556 4.85 3.13 22.63
CA TYR A 556 5.53 1.85 22.40
C TYR A 556 4.91 0.70 23.20
N GLY A 557 4.47 -0.38 22.54
CA GLY A 557 4.00 -1.63 23.17
C GLY A 557 2.69 -2.19 22.60
N ASP A 558 2.27 -3.35 23.13
CA ASP A 558 1.17 -4.18 22.60
C ASP A 558 -0.20 -3.81 23.20
N THR A 559 -0.60 -2.55 23.07
CA THR A 559 -1.94 -2.09 23.45
C THR A 559 -2.50 -1.24 22.32
N ASN A 560 -2.97 -1.91 21.28
CA ASN A 560 -3.64 -1.34 20.12
C ASN A 560 -5.02 -0.70 20.42
N LYS A 561 -5.27 -0.25 21.65
CA LYS A 561 -6.52 0.42 22.01
C LYS A 561 -6.27 1.54 23.03
N TYR A 562 -6.73 2.73 22.62
CA TYR A 562 -7.04 3.98 23.34
C TYR A 562 -6.08 5.17 23.15
N ASN A 563 -6.66 6.17 22.46
CA ASN A 563 -6.24 7.54 22.09
C ASN A 563 -5.21 7.64 20.97
N GLY A 564 -5.72 7.44 19.74
CA GLY A 564 -4.98 7.48 18.48
C GLY A 564 -4.27 8.80 18.19
N ASP A 565 -4.77 9.92 18.70
CA ASP A 565 -4.24 11.24 18.36
C ASP A 565 -3.95 12.05 19.62
N VAL A 566 -2.67 12.12 19.99
CA VAL A 566 -2.20 12.85 21.18
C VAL A 566 -0.96 13.64 20.84
N ALA A 567 -0.91 14.89 21.28
CA ALA A 567 0.32 15.69 21.22
C ALA A 567 0.58 16.46 22.51
N PHE A 568 1.86 16.70 22.74
CA PHE A 568 2.39 17.47 23.85
C PHE A 568 2.97 18.79 23.34
N TYR A 569 2.66 19.87 24.06
CA TYR A 569 3.11 21.22 23.76
C TYR A 569 3.64 21.89 25.02
N VAL A 570 4.48 22.90 24.80
CA VAL A 570 4.92 23.85 25.83
C VAL A 570 4.68 25.27 25.34
N GLU A 571 4.79 26.25 26.24
CA GLU A 571 4.78 27.66 25.84
C GLU A 571 5.86 27.92 24.78
N ALA A 572 5.47 28.60 23.68
CA ALA A 572 6.35 28.94 22.57
C ALA A 572 7.41 29.99 22.94
N ASN A 573 7.14 30.77 23.99
CA ASN A 573 8.03 31.79 24.51
C ASN A 573 8.58 31.39 25.89
N PRO A 574 9.91 31.43 26.10
CA PRO A 574 10.93 31.74 25.10
C PRO A 574 11.06 30.64 24.03
N PRO A 575 11.64 30.97 22.84
CA PRO A 575 11.98 29.97 21.84
C PRO A 575 12.82 28.84 22.44
N PHE A 576 12.84 27.69 21.78
CA PHE A 576 13.62 26.55 22.24
C PHE A 576 15.09 26.96 22.41
N PRO A 577 15.70 26.71 23.58
CA PRO A 577 17.09 27.05 23.79
C PRO A 577 17.96 26.26 22.82
N THR A 578 19.08 26.82 22.37
CA THR A 578 20.12 25.97 21.77
C THR A 578 20.58 24.99 22.84
N SER A 579 20.50 23.69 22.57
CA SER A 579 20.93 22.66 23.53
C SER A 579 22.34 22.99 24.02
N ALA A 580 22.48 23.16 25.33
CA ALA A 580 23.78 23.38 25.96
C ALA A 580 24.52 22.05 26.17
N LEU A 581 23.86 20.94 25.86
CA LEU A 581 24.37 19.59 26.02
C LEU A 581 25.04 19.12 24.73
N ASN A 582 26.21 18.53 24.88
CA ASN A 582 27.00 17.99 23.79
C ASN A 582 27.25 16.51 24.04
N ASN A 583 26.48 15.64 23.38
CA ASN A 583 26.68 14.19 23.46
C ASN A 583 27.91 13.76 22.66
N VAL A 584 29.08 13.78 23.30
CA VAL A 584 30.35 13.37 22.68
C VAL A 584 30.45 11.86 22.46
N ALA A 585 29.48 11.05 22.94
CA ALA A 585 29.43 9.62 22.66
C ALA A 585 28.67 9.27 21.37
N LYS A 586 27.81 10.16 20.87
CA LYS A 586 26.95 9.88 19.70
C LYS A 586 27.79 9.54 18.45
N GLY A 587 27.49 8.40 17.84
CA GLY A 587 28.13 7.85 16.64
C GLY A 587 29.53 7.29 16.86
N LYS A 588 30.04 7.28 18.09
CA LYS A 588 31.40 6.82 18.40
C LYS A 588 31.49 5.30 18.47
N LEU A 589 32.72 4.77 18.47
CA LEU A 589 32.94 3.33 18.61
C LEU A 589 32.59 2.84 20.01
N ALA A 590 31.77 1.79 20.06
CA ALA A 590 31.34 1.16 21.29
C ALA A 590 31.65 -0.35 21.31
N TYR A 591 31.92 -0.86 22.52
CA TYR A 591 32.30 -2.23 22.80
C TYR A 591 31.47 -2.76 23.97
N GLN A 592 31.27 -4.07 24.01
CA GLN A 592 30.65 -4.73 25.14
C GLN A 592 31.22 -6.13 25.31
N ILE A 593 31.13 -6.66 26.53
CA ILE A 593 31.75 -7.94 26.90
C ILE A 593 31.31 -9.12 26.00
N SER A 594 30.08 -9.08 25.50
CA SER A 594 29.50 -10.07 24.59
C SER A 594 28.22 -9.50 23.96
N THR A 595 27.74 -10.10 22.86
CA THR A 595 26.50 -9.68 22.19
C THR A 595 25.48 -10.81 22.15
N GLY A 596 24.25 -10.51 22.55
CA GLY A 596 23.06 -11.36 22.43
C GLY A 596 21.93 -10.64 21.73
N TRP A 597 20.94 -11.37 21.21
CA TRP A 597 19.70 -10.83 20.62
C TRP A 597 19.88 -9.69 19.60
N ARG A 598 21.00 -9.69 18.85
CA ARG A 598 21.37 -8.59 17.92
C ARG A 598 21.47 -7.20 18.59
N GLY A 599 21.56 -7.13 19.92
CA GLY A 599 21.77 -5.90 20.68
C GLY A 599 23.24 -5.50 20.68
N ARG A 600 23.75 -5.08 19.52
CA ARG A 600 25.14 -4.65 19.33
C ARG A 600 25.42 -3.34 20.09
N PRO A 601 26.68 -3.06 20.49
CA PRO A 601 27.01 -1.91 21.32
C PRO A 601 26.79 -0.55 20.62
N ASP A 602 26.86 -0.48 19.29
CA ASP A 602 26.61 0.75 18.52
C ASP A 602 25.20 1.34 18.75
N LYS A 603 24.26 0.53 19.25
CA LYS A 603 22.89 0.97 19.56
C LYS A 603 22.77 1.91 20.74
N ALA A 604 23.70 1.89 21.70
CA ALA A 604 23.65 2.82 22.84
C ALA A 604 24.33 4.16 22.56
N VAL A 605 24.75 4.39 21.32
CA VAL A 605 25.40 5.62 20.87
C VAL A 605 24.82 6.10 19.54
N ASP A 606 23.64 5.63 19.16
CA ASP A 606 23.02 5.97 17.87
C ASP A 606 22.23 7.29 17.95
N GLY A 607 22.04 7.84 19.16
CA GLY A 607 21.26 9.03 19.43
C GLY A 607 19.77 8.77 19.58
N ASN A 608 19.33 7.51 19.70
CA ASN A 608 17.96 7.12 19.96
C ASN A 608 17.79 6.71 21.43
N PHE A 609 17.12 7.55 22.20
CA PHE A 609 16.86 7.33 23.62
C PHE A 609 15.74 6.32 23.91
N ASN A 610 15.14 5.72 22.87
CA ASN A 610 14.00 4.83 23.02
C ASN A 610 14.34 3.57 23.85
N GLY A 611 13.80 3.53 25.07
CA GLY A 611 13.91 2.39 25.97
C GLY A 611 13.09 1.15 25.57
N TYR A 612 12.32 1.18 24.48
CA TYR A 612 11.45 0.07 24.08
C TYR A 612 12.02 -0.69 22.87
N TRP A 613 12.09 -2.01 22.99
CA TRP A 613 12.74 -2.85 21.98
C TRP A 613 12.14 -2.74 20.57
N TRP A 614 10.83 -2.52 20.48
CA TRP A 614 10.12 -2.27 19.23
C TRP A 614 9.47 -0.87 19.28
N PRO A 615 9.43 -0.13 18.15
CA PRO A 615 9.80 -0.55 16.80
C PRO A 615 11.29 -0.42 16.43
N ASP A 616 12.06 0.41 17.15
CA ASP A 616 13.34 0.91 16.65
C ASP A 616 14.52 -0.08 16.78
N GLN A 617 14.42 -1.05 17.69
CA GLN A 617 15.49 -1.96 18.03
C GLN A 617 16.80 -1.29 18.49
N SER A 618 16.80 -0.05 19.02
CA SER A 618 17.99 0.68 19.54
C SER A 618 18.44 0.27 20.95
N ILE A 619 18.33 -1.01 21.34
CA ILE A 619 18.75 -1.44 22.68
C ILE A 619 19.93 -2.42 22.58
N THR A 620 21.00 -2.13 23.32
CA THR A 620 22.14 -3.05 23.48
C THR A 620 21.74 -4.26 24.31
N HIS A 621 22.39 -5.41 24.10
CA HIS A 621 22.11 -6.59 24.90
C HIS A 621 23.32 -7.52 24.94
N THR A 622 23.86 -7.76 26.12
CA THR A 622 24.92 -8.75 26.32
C THR A 622 24.37 -10.18 26.35
N ARG A 623 25.23 -11.19 26.29
CA ARG A 623 24.89 -12.52 26.82
C ARG A 623 25.01 -12.51 28.35
N LYS A 624 24.72 -13.67 28.97
CA LYS A 624 24.86 -13.87 30.39
C LYS A 624 26.34 -13.89 30.75
N ASN A 625 26.80 -12.90 31.51
CA ASN A 625 28.20 -12.74 31.90
C ASN A 625 28.32 -12.40 33.39
N ASN A 626 29.51 -12.58 33.95
CA ASN A 626 29.83 -12.05 35.27
C ASN A 626 30.36 -10.63 35.09
N GLN A 627 29.80 -9.67 35.84
CA GLN A 627 30.11 -8.24 35.73
C GLN A 627 30.09 -7.77 34.26
N PRO A 628 28.93 -7.91 33.57
CA PRO A 628 28.84 -7.48 32.19
C PRO A 628 29.10 -5.97 32.09
N TRP A 629 29.81 -5.59 31.04
CA TRP A 629 30.20 -4.21 30.78
C TRP A 629 29.96 -3.79 29.34
N PHE A 630 29.76 -2.48 29.20
CA PHE A 630 29.68 -1.73 27.96
C PHE A 630 30.72 -0.60 28.04
N GLU A 631 31.40 -0.26 26.95
CA GLU A 631 32.39 0.81 26.89
C GLU A 631 32.28 1.58 25.59
N VAL A 632 32.26 2.91 25.66
CA VAL A 632 32.36 3.80 24.49
C VAL A 632 33.73 4.46 24.45
N PHE A 633 34.37 4.44 23.28
CA PHE A 633 35.59 5.18 23.00
C PHE A 633 35.24 6.53 22.40
N LEU A 634 35.67 7.62 23.01
CA LEU A 634 35.28 8.99 22.60
C LEU A 634 36.06 9.50 21.37
N GLU A 635 37.07 8.75 20.92
CA GLU A 635 37.89 9.03 19.74
C GLU A 635 38.65 10.37 19.79
N ASN A 636 38.91 10.89 20.98
CA ASN A 636 39.68 12.10 21.21
C ASN A 636 40.61 11.87 22.42
N ASP A 637 41.82 12.43 22.36
CA ASP A 637 42.85 12.21 23.38
C ASP A 637 42.62 13.00 24.70
N ASP A 638 41.73 14.00 24.67
CA ASP A 638 41.28 14.73 25.86
C ASP A 638 39.84 15.22 25.71
N VAL A 639 38.90 14.52 26.35
CA VAL A 639 37.51 14.95 26.48
C VAL A 639 37.22 15.32 27.93
N LYS A 640 36.76 16.56 28.16
CA LYS A 640 36.31 17.01 29.48
C LYS A 640 34.88 16.54 29.72
N VAL A 641 34.72 15.43 30.42
CA VAL A 641 33.42 14.82 30.71
C VAL A 641 32.79 15.48 31.95
N SER A 642 31.68 16.18 31.73
CA SER A 642 30.93 16.86 32.78
C SER A 642 30.00 15.91 33.54
N PHE A 643 29.23 15.11 32.82
CA PHE A 643 28.36 14.06 33.35
C PHE A 643 28.13 12.96 32.32
N VAL A 644 27.66 11.81 32.80
CA VAL A 644 27.19 10.69 32.00
C VAL A 644 25.74 10.38 32.41
N ALA A 645 24.83 10.26 31.46
CA ALA A 645 23.49 9.76 31.69
C ALA A 645 23.28 8.42 30.96
N LEU A 646 22.62 7.48 31.61
CA LEU A 646 22.30 6.17 31.07
C LEU A 646 20.79 6.05 30.91
N PHE A 647 20.34 5.62 29.73
CA PHE A 647 18.94 5.36 29.44
C PHE A 647 18.69 3.86 29.49
N ASN A 648 17.74 3.46 30.33
CA ASN A 648 17.45 2.06 30.64
C ASN A 648 16.51 1.44 29.58
N ARG A 649 16.48 0.11 29.54
CA ARG A 649 15.43 -0.63 28.86
C ARG A 649 14.12 -0.52 29.64
N MET A 650 13.02 -0.25 28.94
CA MET A 650 11.72 0.12 29.51
C MET A 650 10.55 -0.79 29.12
N ASP A 651 10.63 -1.54 28.02
CA ASP A 651 9.57 -2.47 27.61
C ASP A 651 9.43 -3.66 28.57
N SER A 652 10.54 -4.18 29.07
CA SER A 652 10.59 -5.27 30.03
C SER A 652 11.98 -5.37 30.66
N ARG A 653 12.07 -5.97 31.85
CA ARG A 653 13.35 -6.28 32.51
C ARG A 653 14.19 -5.05 32.88
N SER A 654 13.53 -3.92 33.11
CA SER A 654 14.18 -2.65 33.52
C SER A 654 14.95 -2.80 34.83
N GLU A 655 14.54 -3.75 35.70
CA GLU A 655 15.21 -4.05 36.96
C GLU A 655 16.66 -4.57 36.82
N ARG A 656 17.08 -4.95 35.60
CA ARG A 656 18.42 -5.50 35.35
C ARG A 656 19.53 -4.47 35.44
N LEU A 657 19.25 -3.22 35.12
CA LEU A 657 20.22 -2.13 35.26
C LEU A 657 20.23 -1.70 36.72
N SER A 658 21.01 -2.42 37.53
CA SER A 658 21.12 -2.24 38.98
C SER A 658 22.58 -2.30 39.40
N ASP A 659 22.92 -1.61 40.48
CA ASP A 659 24.27 -1.61 41.06
C ASP A 659 25.33 -1.22 40.02
N VAL A 660 25.06 -0.11 39.35
CA VAL A 660 25.79 0.40 38.19
C VAL A 660 27.06 1.13 38.67
N THR A 661 28.17 0.86 37.99
CA THR A 661 29.43 1.61 38.09
C THR A 661 29.72 2.24 36.73
N VAL A 662 29.99 3.54 36.72
CA VAL A 662 30.46 4.28 35.55
C VAL A 662 31.90 4.71 35.81
N ASP A 663 32.82 4.23 34.99
CA ASP A 663 34.23 4.56 35.03
C ASP A 663 34.62 5.41 33.83
N LEU A 664 35.32 6.51 34.06
CA LEU A 664 36.05 7.23 33.03
C LEU A 664 37.45 6.61 32.90
N LEU A 665 37.94 6.44 31.67
CA LEU A 665 39.23 5.81 31.39
C LEU A 665 40.16 6.69 30.55
N ASP A 666 41.47 6.48 30.72
CA ASP A 666 42.54 7.11 29.91
C ASP A 666 42.72 6.49 28.51
N GLY A 667 41.85 5.56 28.12
CA GLY A 667 41.80 4.91 26.82
C GLY A 667 40.85 3.70 26.83
N PRO A 668 40.49 3.13 25.68
CA PRO A 668 39.71 1.90 25.62
C PRO A 668 40.45 0.76 26.33
N GLY A 669 39.82 0.10 27.30
CA GLY A 669 40.52 -0.90 28.11
C GLY A 669 41.56 -0.36 29.09
N GLY A 670 41.70 0.97 29.22
CA GLY A 670 42.76 1.66 29.96
C GLY A 670 42.60 1.68 31.47
N ASN A 671 43.34 2.59 32.12
CA ASN A 671 43.23 2.82 33.56
C ASN A 671 42.02 3.71 33.86
N ILE A 672 41.37 3.42 34.99
CA ILE A 672 40.27 4.25 35.51
C ILE A 672 40.85 5.56 36.03
N VAL A 673 40.33 6.68 35.52
CA VAL A 673 40.69 8.04 35.97
C VAL A 673 39.66 8.64 36.93
N ALA A 674 38.40 8.20 36.86
CA ALA A 674 37.34 8.54 37.82
C ALA A 674 36.24 7.48 37.82
N THR A 675 35.52 7.36 38.93
CA THR A 675 34.42 6.39 39.11
C THR A 675 33.22 7.04 39.78
N GLN A 676 32.02 6.77 39.28
CA GLN A 676 30.75 7.03 39.97
C GLN A 676 29.93 5.74 40.07
N LYS A 677 29.04 5.67 41.07
CA LYS A 677 28.25 4.46 41.35
C LYS A 677 26.81 4.80 41.68
N HIS A 678 25.90 3.93 41.26
CA HIS A 678 24.50 3.93 41.65
C HIS A 678 24.16 2.58 42.29
N ALA A 679 23.63 2.60 43.51
CA ALA A 679 23.24 1.38 44.23
C ALA A 679 21.76 1.06 43.96
N GLY A 680 21.45 -0.23 43.76
CA GLY A 680 20.10 -0.68 43.42
C GLY A 680 19.70 -0.39 41.96
N ALA A 681 18.47 -0.78 41.63
CA ALA A 681 17.91 -0.65 40.29
C ALA A 681 17.69 0.82 39.93
N VAL A 682 18.01 1.17 38.68
CA VAL A 682 17.72 2.49 38.13
C VAL A 682 16.32 2.50 37.50
N GLY A 683 15.68 3.68 37.49
CA GLY A 683 14.42 3.91 36.79
C GLY A 683 14.60 3.93 35.27
N GLY A 684 13.96 4.91 34.60
CA GLY A 684 14.15 5.14 33.17
C GLY A 684 15.53 5.68 32.81
N MET A 685 16.10 6.48 33.71
CA MET A 685 17.39 7.14 33.52
C MET A 685 18.23 7.06 34.80
N ALA A 686 19.55 7.11 34.65
CA ALA A 686 20.50 7.29 35.74
C ALA A 686 21.53 8.35 35.38
N TYR A 687 21.94 9.16 36.36
CA TYR A 687 22.79 10.34 36.13
C TYR A 687 24.05 10.30 37.01
N PHE A 688 25.22 10.53 36.40
CA PHE A 688 26.53 10.42 37.03
C PHE A 688 27.38 11.67 36.76
N LYS A 689 27.65 12.48 37.79
CA LYS A 689 28.40 13.73 37.66
C LYS A 689 29.92 13.53 37.81
N PHE A 690 30.70 14.14 36.92
CA PHE A 690 32.16 14.02 36.85
C PHE A 690 32.93 15.35 36.83
N ASP A 691 32.27 16.51 36.83
CA ASP A 691 32.91 17.82 37.01
C ASP A 691 34.08 18.12 36.03
N ASN A 692 33.89 17.79 34.75
CA ASN A 692 34.83 18.04 33.64
C ASN A 692 36.15 17.26 33.74
N VAL A 693 36.10 16.02 34.25
CA VAL A 693 37.26 15.12 34.28
C VAL A 693 37.68 14.74 32.85
N SER A 694 38.98 14.77 32.58
CA SER A 694 39.58 14.33 31.31
C SER A 694 39.46 12.83 31.15
N ALA A 695 38.93 12.37 30.02
CA ALA A 695 38.78 10.96 29.68
C ALA A 695 38.87 10.74 28.17
N GLN A 696 39.17 9.49 27.78
CA GLN A 696 39.15 9.04 26.38
C GLN A 696 38.10 7.94 26.16
N ALA A 697 37.64 7.27 27.21
CA ALA A 697 36.57 6.28 27.14
C ALA A 697 35.70 6.31 28.40
N VAL A 698 34.47 5.79 28.29
CA VAL A 698 33.54 5.63 29.40
C VAL A 698 33.07 4.19 29.44
N ARG A 699 33.22 3.52 30.59
CA ARG A 699 32.76 2.14 30.82
C ARG A 699 31.62 2.08 31.83
N VAL A 700 30.57 1.37 31.47
CA VAL A 700 29.44 1.03 32.33
C VAL A 700 29.56 -0.44 32.72
N THR A 701 29.53 -0.75 34.02
CA THR A 701 29.57 -2.12 34.55
C THR A 701 28.46 -2.30 35.58
N ILE A 702 27.74 -3.42 35.54
CA ILE A 702 26.81 -3.79 36.63
C ILE A 702 27.45 -4.85 37.53
N ALA A 703 27.31 -4.68 38.85
CA ALA A 703 27.94 -5.54 39.86
C ALA A 703 27.20 -6.88 40.09
N ALA A 704 26.81 -7.56 39.01
CA ALA A 704 26.02 -8.79 39.04
C ALA A 704 26.73 -9.98 38.39
N SER A 705 26.57 -11.18 38.97
CA SER A 705 27.10 -12.44 38.44
C SER A 705 26.05 -13.16 37.60
N GLY A 706 26.42 -13.65 36.42
CA GLY A 706 25.49 -14.25 35.47
C GLY A 706 24.33 -13.30 35.10
N ALA A 707 24.62 -12.04 34.78
CA ALA A 707 23.64 -11.03 34.43
C ALA A 707 23.71 -10.63 32.95
N TYR A 708 22.70 -9.89 32.51
CA TYR A 708 22.63 -9.25 31.20
C TYR A 708 22.72 -7.74 31.40
N LEU A 709 23.49 -7.05 30.56
CA LEU A 709 23.48 -5.60 30.48
C LEU A 709 22.74 -5.19 29.21
N SER A 710 21.82 -4.24 29.36
CA SER A 710 21.11 -3.57 28.29
C SER A 710 21.04 -2.09 28.60
N LEU A 711 21.41 -1.28 27.63
CA LEU A 711 21.33 0.17 27.60
C LEU A 711 20.57 0.55 26.34
N ALA A 712 19.60 1.44 26.48
CA ALA A 712 18.96 2.10 25.35
C ALA A 712 19.94 3.10 24.75
N GLU A 713 20.47 4.01 25.58
CA GLU A 713 21.44 5.02 25.15
C GLU A 713 22.40 5.36 26.29
N ILE A 714 23.62 5.78 25.95
CA ILE A 714 24.54 6.47 26.85
C ILE A 714 24.77 7.90 26.32
N PHE A 715 24.45 8.89 27.15
CA PHE A 715 24.76 10.28 26.88
C PHE A 715 26.00 10.68 27.66
N VAL A 716 27.06 11.05 26.97
CA VAL A 716 28.27 11.60 27.62
C VAL A 716 28.29 13.08 27.32
N ASN A 717 28.02 13.92 28.31
CA ASN A 717 28.10 15.36 28.13
C ASN A 717 29.55 15.83 28.32
N GLY A 718 30.17 16.39 27.29
CA GLY A 718 31.54 16.86 27.42
C GLY A 718 32.02 17.80 26.32
N GLU A 719 33.24 18.30 26.51
CA GLU A 719 33.95 19.15 25.55
C GLU A 719 35.18 18.42 25.02
N GLU A 720 35.29 18.28 23.70
CA GLU A 720 36.46 17.75 23.02
C GLU A 720 37.55 18.84 22.97
N VAL A 721 38.49 18.82 23.91
CA VAL A 721 39.60 19.81 24.01
C VAL A 721 40.87 19.31 23.32
N GLY A 722 41.02 17.99 23.24
CA GLY A 722 42.15 17.31 22.64
C GLY A 722 42.04 17.15 21.12
N THR A 723 42.96 16.36 20.57
CA THR A 723 42.98 16.01 19.15
C THR A 723 42.23 14.70 18.89
N PRO A 724 41.45 14.62 17.79
CA PRO A 724 40.84 13.37 17.37
C PRO A 724 41.89 12.28 17.19
N ILE A 725 41.66 11.12 17.81
CA ILE A 725 42.54 9.96 17.69
C ILE A 725 42.30 9.34 16.31
N GLN A 726 43.33 9.39 15.46
CA GLN A 726 43.24 8.89 14.09
C GLN A 726 43.17 7.36 14.05
N ASN A 727 42.07 6.81 13.52
CA ASN A 727 41.97 5.39 13.18
C ASN A 727 42.78 5.09 11.91
N ILE A 728 44.06 4.76 12.07
CA ILE A 728 44.94 4.41 10.95
C ILE A 728 44.53 3.11 10.21
N ALA A 729 43.55 2.35 10.71
CA ALA A 729 43.01 1.15 10.07
C ALA A 729 41.71 1.42 9.29
N GLN A 730 41.09 2.59 9.44
CA GLN A 730 39.83 2.94 8.77
C GLN A 730 39.97 2.86 7.24
N GLY A 731 39.03 2.18 6.58
CA GLY A 731 39.03 1.98 5.13
C GLY A 731 40.08 0.99 4.61
N LYS A 732 40.87 0.35 5.49
CA LYS A 732 41.85 -0.67 5.08
C LYS A 732 41.22 -2.06 5.02
N PRO A 733 41.71 -2.96 4.14
CA PRO A 733 41.24 -4.35 4.08
C PRO A 733 41.41 -5.08 5.42
N ALA A 734 40.39 -5.85 5.80
CA ALA A 734 40.39 -6.71 6.98
C ALA A 734 39.90 -8.12 6.63
N SER A 735 40.38 -9.13 7.38
CA SER A 735 39.98 -10.52 7.23
C SER A 735 39.85 -11.19 8.60
N GLN A 736 38.85 -12.06 8.77
CA GLN A 736 38.63 -12.84 9.99
C GLN A 736 38.44 -14.33 9.68
N ALA A 737 38.65 -15.18 10.68
CA ALA A 737 38.58 -16.63 10.51
C ALA A 737 37.16 -17.15 10.23
N THR A 738 36.12 -16.55 10.83
CA THR A 738 34.71 -16.94 10.67
C THR A 738 33.79 -15.75 10.87
N THR A 739 32.66 -15.71 10.16
CA THR A 739 31.52 -14.80 10.40
C THR A 739 30.36 -15.60 11.01
N TYR A 740 29.62 -15.05 11.97
CA TYR A 740 28.48 -15.71 12.62
C TYR A 740 27.16 -15.04 12.28
#